data_AF-A0AAV6I2S5-F1
#
_entry.id   AF-A0AAV6I2S5-F1
#
_cell.length_a   1.000
_cell.length_b   1.000
_cell.length_c   1.000
_cell.angle_alpha   90.00
_cell.angle_beta   90.00
_cell.angle_gamma   90.00
#
_symmetry.space_group_name_H-M   'P 1'
#
loop_
_entity.id
_entity.type
_entity.pdbx_description
1 polymer ?
#
loop_
_entity_poly.entity_id
_entity_poly.type
_entity_poly.pdbx_seq_one_letter_code
_entity_poly.pdbx_strand_id
1 'polypeptide(L)'
;MEPLVSGFPLLAQQFKSLFRKNLILSWRSKRSTSLQLFSSAFFIFLIFCIQKALDARFNTTTAFDNVFDPVALVSPPIPPCEDKFYTRLPCFDFVWSGNASSKIGLIVSSIMANNPGRPIPSDKVMSFGTTSEVDDWLFSNPMTCPGALHFSERNATVITYGVQTNSTAVGKQGHFEDPTFKFQIPLQIAAEREIARSLIEDPNFSWVVNLKEFAHPAVATFSAVATVGPTFFLAIAMFGFVFQISSLITEKELKLRQAMTMMGLYDTAYWFSWLMWEGIITLISSLLTVLFGMMFQFDFFLHNNFGVVFLFFFIFQLNMIGFAFMLSAFITQSSSSTTVGFSVFIISFLSQASYPLFDVETCIADLVNIIDLSFPLQIITQFGFPYSTDYSRTYRAIWSVFPPNLLAEGLTLLSGATATPLDPGISWSRRGKCAPNDTECVITINDIYIWLISTFLVWFVLAIYFDNIIPNSSGVRKSVFYFLNPGYWTGKGGKVAEGGICSCTRSVPPPEDVTPDDEDVHEEENTVKQAASEGEVDTNIAVQIRGLVKMYPGTTKIGCCKCEKTSHYHALKGLWVNVAKDHLFCLLGPNGAGKTTAINCLTGITPVTAGDALIYGCSVRSSVGMSNIRRIIGVCPQFDILWDALSGQDHLHLFASIKGLPPASINSVAQKSLAEVMLTEAAKIRAGSYSGGMKRRLSVAIALIGDPKLVILDEPVC
;
A
#
# COMPACT_ATOMS: atom_id res chain seq x y z
N MET A 1 -25.35 44.52 5.58
CA MET A 1 -24.55 43.29 5.72
C MET A 1 -25.24 42.20 4.92
N GLU A 2 -24.54 41.54 3.98
CA GLU A 2 -25.15 40.46 3.22
C GLU A 2 -25.33 39.22 4.12
N PRO A 3 -26.47 38.51 4.02
CA PRO A 3 -26.70 37.32 4.82
C PRO A 3 -25.71 36.21 4.45
N LEU A 4 -25.19 35.50 5.46
CA LEU A 4 -24.35 34.32 5.24
C LEU A 4 -25.13 33.25 4.47
N VAL A 5 -24.49 32.67 3.45
CA VAL A 5 -24.99 31.54 2.69
C VAL A 5 -25.24 30.35 3.63
N SER A 6 -26.29 29.57 3.38
CA SER A 6 -26.65 28.41 4.22
C SER A 6 -27.20 27.26 3.38
N GLY A 7 -27.31 26.07 3.98
CA GLY A 7 -27.86 24.88 3.34
C GLY A 7 -26.96 24.32 2.23
N PHE A 8 -27.57 23.79 1.16
CA PHE A 8 -26.84 23.16 0.05
C PHE A 8 -25.86 24.11 -0.68
N PRO A 9 -26.20 25.39 -0.95
CA PRO A 9 -25.24 26.34 -1.52
C PRO A 9 -23.97 26.51 -0.66
N LEU A 10 -24.11 26.52 0.67
CA LEU A 10 -22.98 26.59 1.59
C LEU A 10 -22.14 25.31 1.51
N LEU A 11 -22.79 24.13 1.48
CA LEU A 11 -22.09 22.85 1.32
C LEU A 11 -21.24 22.82 0.04
N ALA A 12 -21.80 23.26 -1.09
CA ALA A 12 -21.10 23.32 -2.37
C ALA A 12 -19.93 24.32 -2.34
N GLN A 13 -20.13 25.48 -1.70
CA GLN A 13 -19.09 26.49 -1.51
C GLN A 13 -17.94 25.97 -0.63
N GLN A 14 -18.26 25.33 0.50
CA GLN A 14 -17.30 24.73 1.41
C GLN A 14 -16.49 23.63 0.70
N PHE A 15 -17.16 22.74 -0.03
CA PHE A 15 -16.51 21.70 -0.83
C PHE A 15 -15.55 22.30 -1.86
N LYS A 16 -15.99 23.29 -2.65
CA LYS A 16 -15.15 23.93 -3.68
C LYS A 16 -13.91 24.59 -3.07
N SER A 17 -14.06 25.22 -1.91
CA SER A 17 -12.96 25.87 -1.20
C SER A 17 -11.94 24.86 -0.66
N LEU A 18 -12.42 23.78 -0.03
CA LEU A 18 -11.56 22.69 0.47
C LEU A 18 -10.87 21.92 -0.66
N PHE A 19 -11.56 21.69 -1.77
CA PHE A 19 -10.98 21.09 -2.96
C PHE A 19 -9.85 21.97 -3.51
N ARG A 20 -10.07 23.28 -3.61
CA ARG A 20 -9.03 24.25 -4.00
C ARG A 20 -7.86 24.27 -3.02
N LYS A 21 -8.13 24.15 -1.71
CA LYS A 21 -7.10 24.02 -0.67
C LYS A 21 -6.22 22.78 -0.95
N ASN A 22 -6.82 21.60 -1.13
CA ASN A 22 -6.09 20.37 -1.41
C ASN A 22 -5.24 20.48 -2.70
N LEU A 23 -5.81 21.07 -3.76
CA LEU A 23 -5.09 21.37 -5.00
C LEU A 23 -3.86 22.26 -4.77
N ILE A 24 -4.00 23.36 -4.02
CA ILE A 24 -2.89 24.28 -3.75
C ILE A 24 -1.81 23.60 -2.90
N LEU A 25 -2.21 22.83 -1.88
CA LEU A 25 -1.27 22.09 -1.02
C LEU A 25 -0.44 21.10 -1.84
N SER A 26 -1.09 20.30 -2.69
CA SER A 26 -0.41 19.35 -3.58
C SER A 26 0.46 20.05 -4.62
N TRP A 27 -0.02 21.15 -5.24
CA TRP A 27 0.75 21.93 -6.21
C TRP A 27 2.01 22.55 -5.60
N ARG A 28 1.94 23.01 -4.35
CA ARG A 28 3.08 23.60 -3.63
C ARG A 28 4.03 22.52 -3.10
N SER A 29 3.55 21.31 -2.86
CA SER A 29 4.36 20.13 -2.50
C SER A 29 4.85 19.35 -3.73
N LYS A 30 5.52 20.04 -4.67
CA LYS A 30 5.92 19.47 -5.97
C LYS A 30 6.66 18.14 -5.88
N ARG A 31 7.57 17.99 -4.90
CA ARG A 31 8.40 16.78 -4.75
C ARG A 31 7.55 15.56 -4.38
N SER A 32 6.67 15.68 -3.39
CA SER A 32 5.79 14.58 -2.96
C SER A 32 4.82 14.19 -4.07
N THR A 33 4.15 15.17 -4.70
CA THR A 33 3.23 14.93 -5.81
C THR A 33 3.93 14.30 -7.02
N SER A 34 5.14 14.75 -7.34
CA SER A 34 5.96 14.15 -8.40
C SER A 34 6.35 12.70 -8.08
N LEU A 35 6.80 12.42 -6.85
CA LEU A 35 7.13 11.07 -6.41
C LEU A 35 5.91 10.15 -6.45
N GLN A 36 4.73 10.63 -6.05
CA GLN A 36 3.49 9.85 -6.08
C GLN A 36 3.01 9.52 -7.50
N LEU A 37 3.16 10.44 -8.45
CA LEU A 37 2.68 10.26 -9.82
C LEU A 37 3.67 9.50 -10.71
N PHE A 38 4.98 9.71 -10.53
CA PHE A 38 6.03 9.16 -11.39
C PHE A 38 6.82 8.00 -10.76
N SER A 39 6.47 7.55 -9.55
CA SER A 39 7.07 6.33 -8.97
C SER A 39 6.92 5.12 -9.90
N SER A 40 5.80 5.04 -10.62
CA SER A 40 5.53 4.00 -11.60
C SER A 40 6.57 3.94 -12.71
N ALA A 41 7.05 5.07 -13.22
CA ALA A 41 8.10 5.08 -14.24
C ALA A 41 9.39 4.39 -13.74
N PHE A 42 9.78 4.67 -12.49
CA PHE A 42 10.98 4.09 -11.89
C PHE A 42 10.86 2.58 -11.69
N PHE A 43 9.78 2.12 -11.05
CA PHE A 43 9.61 0.69 -10.77
C PHE A 43 9.32 -0.13 -12.03
N ILE A 44 8.55 0.39 -12.99
CA ILE A 44 8.32 -0.28 -14.26
C ILE A 44 9.62 -0.36 -15.07
N PHE A 45 10.47 0.67 -15.02
CA PHE A 45 11.81 0.59 -15.61
C PHE A 45 12.67 -0.50 -14.96
N LEU A 46 12.62 -0.66 -13.62
CA LEU A 46 13.31 -1.77 -12.96
C LEU A 46 12.78 -3.14 -13.41
N ILE A 47 11.45 -3.30 -13.50
CA ILE A 47 10.86 -4.53 -14.07
C ILE A 47 11.35 -4.75 -15.50
N PHE A 48 11.48 -3.70 -16.30
CA PHE A 48 11.96 -3.79 -17.68
C PHE A 48 13.42 -4.24 -17.75
N CYS A 49 14.28 -3.69 -16.90
CA CYS A 49 15.66 -4.16 -16.77
C CYS A 49 15.72 -5.64 -16.40
N ILE A 50 14.88 -6.10 -15.46
CA ILE A 50 14.81 -7.51 -15.06
C ILE A 50 14.32 -8.37 -16.23
N GLN A 51 13.27 -7.97 -16.94
CA GLN A 51 12.77 -8.69 -18.12
C GLN A 51 13.85 -8.80 -19.19
N LYS A 52 14.58 -7.72 -19.50
CA LYS A 52 15.68 -7.76 -20.48
C LYS A 52 16.83 -8.65 -20.03
N ALA A 53 17.11 -8.72 -18.74
CA ALA A 53 18.11 -9.64 -18.21
C ALA A 53 17.68 -11.11 -18.36
N LEU A 54 16.39 -11.40 -18.17
CA LEU A 54 15.80 -12.73 -18.36
C LEU A 54 15.78 -13.12 -19.83
N ASP A 55 15.35 -12.22 -20.73
CA ASP A 55 15.37 -12.44 -22.19
C ASP A 55 16.81 -12.78 -22.63
N ALA A 56 17.81 -12.01 -22.19
CA ALA A 56 19.22 -12.24 -22.51
C ALA A 56 19.74 -13.57 -21.97
N ARG A 57 19.25 -14.02 -20.80
CA ARG A 57 19.64 -15.30 -20.21
C ARG A 57 19.12 -16.51 -20.99
N PHE A 58 17.95 -16.40 -21.61
CA PHE A 58 17.30 -17.53 -22.29
C PHE A 58 17.38 -17.49 -23.82
N ASN A 59 18.03 -16.47 -24.39
CA ASN A 59 18.12 -16.27 -25.85
C ASN A 59 18.82 -17.39 -26.65
N THR A 60 19.48 -18.35 -25.98
CA THR A 60 20.24 -19.42 -26.67
C THR A 60 19.47 -20.73 -26.77
N THR A 61 18.40 -20.89 -25.99
CA THR A 61 17.59 -22.11 -25.98
C THR A 61 16.35 -21.89 -26.82
N THR A 62 16.08 -22.86 -27.70
CA THR A 62 14.86 -22.89 -28.51
C THR A 62 13.61 -23.14 -27.67
N ALA A 63 13.74 -23.61 -26.42
CA ALA A 63 12.62 -24.02 -25.56
C ALA A 63 11.55 -22.93 -25.34
N PHE A 64 11.92 -21.64 -25.44
CA PHE A 64 11.00 -20.51 -25.27
C PHE A 64 10.52 -19.90 -26.59
N ASP A 65 10.92 -20.50 -27.72
CA ASP A 65 10.49 -20.11 -29.06
C ASP A 65 9.51 -21.13 -29.65
N ASN A 66 8.62 -20.65 -30.51
CA ASN A 66 7.80 -21.53 -31.34
C ASN A 66 8.64 -22.04 -32.51
N VAL A 67 9.06 -23.30 -32.46
CA VAL A 67 9.91 -23.91 -33.49
C VAL A 67 9.08 -24.87 -34.33
N PHE A 68 8.76 -24.46 -35.57
CA PHE A 68 7.97 -25.25 -36.51
C PHE A 68 8.81 -26.24 -37.33
N ASP A 69 10.08 -25.91 -37.59
CA ASP A 69 11.01 -26.75 -38.36
C ASP A 69 12.44 -26.69 -37.78
N PRO A 70 12.75 -27.51 -36.76
CA PRO A 70 14.08 -27.51 -36.13
C PRO A 70 15.16 -28.02 -37.10
N VAL A 71 16.38 -27.48 -37.02
CA VAL A 71 17.48 -27.87 -37.92
C VAL A 71 18.02 -29.26 -37.54
N ALA A 72 18.20 -30.13 -38.52
CA ALA A 72 18.76 -31.47 -38.28
C ALA A 72 20.29 -31.42 -38.07
N LEU A 73 20.77 -32.08 -37.02
CA LEU A 73 22.18 -32.35 -36.76
C LEU A 73 22.60 -33.62 -37.53
N VAL A 74 23.63 -33.48 -38.37
CA VAL A 74 24.13 -34.56 -39.24
C VAL A 74 25.48 -35.03 -38.72
N SER A 75 25.59 -36.30 -38.32
CA SER A 75 26.84 -36.96 -37.88
C SER A 75 27.72 -36.10 -36.95
N PRO A 76 27.22 -35.71 -35.75
CA PRO A 76 27.92 -34.78 -34.88
C PRO A 76 29.25 -35.36 -34.37
N PRO A 77 30.33 -34.55 -34.29
CA PRO A 77 31.63 -35.01 -33.80
C PRO A 77 31.68 -35.09 -32.27
N ILE A 78 32.57 -35.91 -31.72
CA ILE A 78 32.88 -35.90 -30.29
C ILE A 78 33.65 -34.59 -29.99
N PRO A 79 33.08 -33.66 -29.20
CA PRO A 79 33.71 -32.38 -28.90
C PRO A 79 34.92 -32.55 -27.96
N PRO A 80 35.90 -31.62 -27.99
CA PRO A 80 36.94 -31.55 -26.98
C PRO A 80 36.36 -31.43 -25.58
N CYS A 81 36.98 -32.05 -24.57
CA CYS A 81 36.56 -31.91 -23.18
C CYS A 81 36.60 -30.46 -22.68
N GLU A 82 37.49 -29.63 -23.25
CA GLU A 82 37.58 -28.19 -22.97
C GLU A 82 36.36 -27.40 -23.44
N ASP A 83 35.62 -27.90 -24.44
CA ASP A 83 34.44 -27.22 -24.97
C ASP A 83 33.23 -27.35 -24.02
N LYS A 84 33.26 -28.33 -23.10
CA LYS A 84 32.17 -28.57 -22.14
C LYS A 84 32.23 -27.56 -20.99
N PHE A 85 31.07 -27.15 -20.48
CA PHE A 85 31.01 -26.28 -19.31
C PHE A 85 31.49 -26.97 -18.03
N TYR A 86 32.19 -26.19 -17.19
CA TYR A 86 32.64 -26.56 -15.84
C TYR A 86 33.63 -27.74 -15.76
N THR A 87 34.42 -27.99 -16.80
CA THR A 87 35.46 -29.03 -16.82
C THR A 87 36.71 -28.64 -16.00
N ARG A 88 37.32 -29.60 -15.29
CA ARG A 88 38.59 -29.45 -14.57
C ARG A 88 39.76 -30.00 -15.38
N LEU A 89 40.92 -29.35 -15.29
CA LEU A 89 42.16 -29.80 -15.93
C LEU A 89 42.96 -30.71 -14.96
N PRO A 90 43.59 -31.80 -15.45
CA PRO A 90 43.57 -32.27 -16.85
C PRO A 90 42.20 -32.87 -17.23
N CYS A 91 41.77 -32.65 -18.47
CA CYS A 91 40.51 -33.19 -18.99
C CYS A 91 40.73 -34.22 -20.11
N PHE A 92 39.81 -35.18 -20.15
CA PHE A 92 39.79 -36.29 -21.12
C PHE A 92 38.50 -36.25 -21.92
N ASP A 93 38.58 -36.42 -23.24
CA ASP A 93 37.45 -36.39 -24.16
C ASP A 93 36.47 -37.53 -23.85
N PHE A 94 37.00 -38.73 -23.62
CA PHE A 94 36.27 -39.86 -23.03
C PHE A 94 37.25 -40.84 -22.39
N VAL A 95 36.75 -41.69 -21.50
CA VAL A 95 37.52 -42.83 -20.96
C VAL A 95 36.87 -44.15 -21.39
N TRP A 96 37.59 -45.27 -21.29
CA TRP A 96 37.00 -46.56 -21.67
C TRP A 96 37.54 -47.75 -20.90
N SER A 97 36.75 -48.83 -20.82
CA SER A 97 37.15 -50.11 -20.22
C SER A 97 37.17 -51.25 -21.23
N GLY A 98 37.96 -52.29 -20.95
CA GLY A 98 38.11 -53.47 -21.80
C GLY A 98 39.46 -53.56 -22.52
N ASN A 99 40.49 -52.91 -21.98
CA ASN A 99 41.83 -52.82 -22.60
C ASN A 99 42.57 -54.16 -22.73
N ALA A 100 42.07 -55.23 -22.13
CA ALA A 100 42.61 -56.57 -22.26
C ALA A 100 42.46 -57.15 -23.68
N SER A 101 41.50 -56.67 -24.49
CA SER A 101 41.34 -57.08 -25.89
C SER A 101 42.06 -56.14 -26.84
N SER A 102 42.99 -56.69 -27.64
CA SER A 102 43.66 -55.95 -28.71
C SER A 102 42.69 -55.47 -29.78
N LYS A 103 41.60 -56.21 -30.03
CA LYS A 103 40.53 -55.82 -30.96
C LYS A 103 39.81 -54.57 -30.48
N ILE A 104 39.47 -54.50 -29.19
CA ILE A 104 38.86 -53.30 -28.59
C ILE A 104 39.83 -52.11 -28.66
N GLY A 105 41.12 -52.33 -28.38
CA GLY A 105 42.14 -51.28 -28.52
C GLY A 105 42.24 -50.71 -29.94
N LEU A 106 42.10 -51.55 -30.96
CA LEU A 106 42.04 -51.11 -32.36
C LEU A 106 40.77 -50.30 -32.65
N ILE A 107 39.60 -50.76 -32.17
CA ILE A 107 38.32 -50.04 -32.32
C ILE A 107 38.42 -48.63 -31.73
N VAL A 108 38.94 -48.49 -30.51
CA VAL A 108 39.08 -47.17 -29.86
C VAL A 108 40.08 -46.28 -30.60
N SER A 109 41.18 -46.85 -31.08
CA SER A 109 42.14 -46.12 -31.93
C SER A 109 41.49 -45.61 -33.22
N SER A 110 40.60 -46.40 -33.82
CA SER A 110 39.80 -46.00 -34.98
C SER A 110 38.74 -44.95 -34.65
N ILE A 111 38.11 -45.00 -33.46
CA ILE A 111 37.18 -43.95 -32.98
C ILE A 111 37.92 -42.61 -32.93
N MET A 112 39.12 -42.61 -32.37
CA MET A 112 39.95 -41.43 -32.25
C MET A 112 40.41 -40.89 -33.61
N ALA A 113 40.88 -41.77 -34.51
CA ALA A 113 41.37 -41.37 -35.83
C ALA A 113 40.26 -40.86 -36.76
N ASN A 114 39.06 -41.46 -36.68
CA ASN A 114 37.94 -41.18 -37.57
C ASN A 114 36.90 -40.21 -36.96
N ASN A 115 37.23 -39.51 -35.88
CA ASN A 115 36.31 -38.51 -35.31
C ASN A 115 36.14 -37.34 -36.31
N PRO A 116 34.91 -36.98 -36.71
CA PRO A 116 34.70 -35.94 -37.72
C PRO A 116 35.27 -34.59 -37.28
N GLY A 117 35.88 -33.85 -38.21
CA GLY A 117 36.41 -32.50 -37.97
C GLY A 117 37.70 -32.43 -37.13
N ARG A 118 37.98 -33.39 -36.25
CA ARG A 118 39.26 -33.47 -35.51
C ARG A 118 39.59 -34.92 -35.10
N PRO A 119 40.80 -35.42 -35.39
CA PRO A 119 41.31 -36.62 -34.73
C PRO A 119 41.49 -36.38 -33.22
N ILE A 120 41.11 -37.35 -32.38
CA ILE A 120 41.24 -37.24 -30.92
C ILE A 120 42.67 -37.65 -30.51
N PRO A 121 43.42 -36.77 -29.81
CA PRO A 121 44.78 -37.09 -29.33
C PRO A 121 44.81 -38.23 -28.31
N SER A 122 45.90 -38.99 -28.28
CA SER A 122 46.05 -40.12 -27.34
C SER A 122 46.14 -39.71 -25.87
N ASP A 123 46.60 -38.49 -25.57
CA ASP A 123 46.61 -37.92 -24.22
C ASP A 123 45.21 -37.51 -23.72
N LYS A 124 44.21 -37.49 -24.61
CA LYS A 124 42.82 -37.14 -24.30
C LYS A 124 41.91 -38.35 -24.04
N VAL A 125 42.44 -39.57 -24.11
CA VAL A 125 41.67 -40.80 -23.89
C VAL A 125 42.41 -41.69 -22.89
N MET A 126 41.69 -42.20 -21.89
CA MET A 126 42.24 -43.08 -20.86
C MET A 126 41.58 -44.45 -20.91
N SER A 127 42.38 -45.51 -20.74
CA SER A 127 41.92 -46.90 -20.78
C SER A 127 42.00 -47.57 -19.41
N PHE A 128 41.02 -48.44 -19.11
CA PHE A 128 40.91 -49.22 -17.88
C PHE A 128 40.65 -50.70 -18.19
N GLY A 129 40.93 -51.57 -17.21
CA GLY A 129 40.68 -53.01 -17.35
C GLY A 129 39.20 -53.35 -17.24
N THR A 130 38.56 -52.84 -16.18
CA THR A 130 37.18 -53.18 -15.81
C THR A 130 36.28 -51.95 -15.73
N THR A 131 34.96 -52.16 -15.72
CA THR A 131 33.98 -51.08 -15.55
C THR A 131 34.08 -50.44 -14.15
N SER A 132 34.35 -51.25 -13.12
CA SER A 132 34.51 -50.78 -11.73
C SER A 132 35.67 -49.80 -11.57
N GLU A 133 36.80 -50.05 -12.25
CA GLU A 133 37.94 -49.13 -12.24
C GLU A 133 37.60 -47.76 -12.84
N VAL A 134 36.76 -47.73 -13.88
CA VAL A 134 36.26 -46.48 -14.47
C VAL A 134 35.37 -45.74 -13.47
N ASP A 135 34.45 -46.44 -12.81
CA ASP A 135 33.55 -45.86 -11.81
C ASP A 135 34.33 -45.25 -10.63
N ASP A 136 35.29 -46.00 -10.07
CA ASP A 136 36.14 -45.54 -8.98
C ASP A 136 36.97 -44.30 -9.38
N TRP A 137 37.46 -44.29 -10.63
CA TRP A 137 38.23 -43.16 -11.17
C TRP A 137 37.35 -41.93 -11.40
N LEU A 138 36.18 -42.07 -12.01
CA LEU A 138 35.23 -40.98 -12.23
C LEU A 138 34.74 -40.38 -10.90
N PHE A 139 34.49 -41.22 -9.90
CA PHE A 139 34.12 -40.78 -8.55
C PHE A 139 35.24 -39.96 -7.90
N SER A 140 36.49 -40.41 -8.05
CA SER A 140 37.66 -39.73 -7.49
C SER A 140 38.06 -38.46 -8.27
N ASN A 141 37.62 -38.32 -9.53
CA ASN A 141 37.97 -37.22 -10.43
C ASN A 141 36.71 -36.56 -11.03
N PRO A 142 35.91 -35.84 -10.22
CA PRO A 142 34.69 -35.21 -10.72
C PRO A 142 35.01 -34.11 -11.74
N MET A 143 34.19 -34.03 -12.79
CA MET A 143 34.26 -33.00 -13.84
C MET A 143 35.54 -32.98 -14.69
N THR A 144 36.31 -34.07 -14.74
CA THR A 144 37.49 -34.19 -15.62
C THR A 144 37.20 -34.90 -16.94
N CYS A 145 36.09 -35.62 -17.03
CA CYS A 145 35.70 -36.36 -18.23
C CYS A 145 34.18 -36.26 -18.48
N PRO A 146 33.73 -36.02 -19.73
CA PRO A 146 32.31 -35.95 -20.05
C PRO A 146 31.57 -37.30 -20.00
N GLY A 147 32.28 -38.43 -20.18
CA GLY A 147 31.70 -39.77 -20.11
C GLY A 147 32.67 -40.89 -20.52
N ALA A 148 32.18 -42.13 -20.48
CA ALA A 148 32.96 -43.34 -20.69
C ALA A 148 32.29 -44.34 -21.64
N LEU A 149 33.12 -45.19 -22.28
CA LEU A 149 32.71 -46.35 -23.07
C LEU A 149 33.14 -47.65 -22.41
N HIS A 150 32.21 -48.59 -22.24
CA HIS A 150 32.52 -49.90 -21.67
C HIS A 150 32.40 -50.97 -22.72
N PHE A 151 33.51 -51.59 -23.11
CA PHE A 151 33.48 -52.67 -24.09
C PHE A 151 33.67 -54.03 -23.41
N SER A 152 33.00 -55.05 -23.96
CA SER A 152 33.18 -56.45 -23.59
C SER A 152 33.05 -57.33 -24.83
N GLU A 153 34.11 -58.06 -25.16
CA GLU A 153 34.11 -59.03 -26.25
C GLU A 153 33.56 -60.37 -25.74
N ARG A 154 32.39 -60.80 -26.23
CA ARG A 154 31.79 -62.08 -25.84
C ARG A 154 32.29 -63.24 -26.68
N ASN A 155 32.45 -63.01 -27.98
CA ASN A 155 33.05 -63.92 -28.96
C ASN A 155 33.53 -63.12 -30.19
N ALA A 156 34.08 -63.80 -31.21
CA ALA A 156 34.65 -63.15 -32.39
C ALA A 156 33.67 -62.24 -33.17
N THR A 157 32.36 -62.48 -33.06
CA THR A 157 31.30 -61.77 -33.82
C THR A 157 30.40 -60.89 -32.96
N VAL A 158 30.51 -60.95 -31.62
CA VAL A 158 29.63 -60.26 -30.68
C VAL A 158 30.47 -59.40 -29.74
N ILE A 159 30.41 -58.09 -29.97
CA ILE A 159 30.96 -57.05 -29.09
C ILE A 159 29.79 -56.40 -28.38
N THR A 160 29.85 -56.36 -27.04
CA THR A 160 28.94 -55.57 -26.22
C THR A 160 29.61 -54.24 -25.90
N TYR A 161 28.87 -53.14 -26.01
CA TYR A 161 29.34 -51.83 -25.53
C TYR A 161 28.27 -51.17 -24.64
N GLY A 162 28.70 -50.31 -23.73
CA GLY A 162 27.86 -49.44 -22.91
C GLY A 162 28.39 -48.02 -22.91
N VAL A 163 27.50 -47.04 -22.82
CA VAL A 163 27.84 -45.61 -22.75
C VAL A 163 27.46 -45.10 -21.38
N GLN A 164 28.42 -44.51 -20.66
CA GLN A 164 28.24 -43.91 -19.35
C GLN A 164 28.45 -42.40 -19.47
N THR A 165 27.46 -41.59 -19.14
CA THR A 165 27.57 -40.12 -19.20
C THR A 165 26.85 -39.48 -18.01
N ASN A 166 27.21 -38.23 -17.70
CA ASN A 166 26.43 -37.41 -16.78
C ASN A 166 25.27 -36.76 -17.56
N SER A 167 24.03 -37.14 -17.22
CA SER A 167 22.80 -36.64 -17.84
C SER A 167 22.35 -35.28 -17.33
N THR A 168 23.08 -34.67 -16.40
CA THR A 168 22.75 -33.35 -15.86
C THR A 168 23.03 -32.25 -16.88
N ALA A 169 22.00 -31.55 -17.34
CA ALA A 169 22.15 -30.36 -18.17
C ALA A 169 22.84 -29.23 -17.38
N VAL A 170 23.80 -28.56 -18.02
CA VAL A 170 24.56 -27.47 -17.41
C VAL A 170 24.42 -26.20 -18.24
N GLY A 171 24.30 -25.06 -17.55
CA GLY A 171 24.19 -23.77 -18.19
C GLY A 171 25.28 -22.80 -17.74
N LYS A 172 25.91 -22.10 -18.67
CA LYS A 172 26.93 -21.06 -18.39
C LYS A 172 26.61 -19.81 -19.18
N GLN A 173 26.44 -18.68 -18.48
CA GLN A 173 26.16 -17.36 -19.09
C GLN A 173 24.98 -17.38 -20.08
N GLY A 174 23.91 -18.13 -19.77
CA GLY A 174 22.72 -18.23 -20.60
C GLY A 174 22.83 -19.19 -21.80
N HIS A 175 23.98 -19.83 -22.01
CA HIS A 175 24.11 -20.99 -22.89
C HIS A 175 23.79 -22.26 -22.12
N PHE A 176 22.90 -23.09 -22.66
CA PHE A 176 22.57 -24.39 -22.10
C PHE A 176 23.19 -25.50 -22.96
N GLU A 177 23.83 -26.47 -22.31
CA GLU A 177 24.35 -27.66 -22.96
C GLU A 177 23.51 -28.87 -22.57
N ASP A 178 22.83 -29.47 -23.56
CA ASP A 178 22.26 -30.80 -23.41
C ASP A 178 23.37 -31.85 -23.56
N PRO A 179 23.75 -32.57 -22.48
CA PRO A 179 24.81 -33.58 -22.54
C PRO A 179 24.47 -34.73 -23.49
N THR A 180 23.19 -34.96 -23.78
CA THR A 180 22.72 -36.02 -24.66
C THR A 180 23.12 -35.76 -26.11
N PHE A 181 22.68 -34.64 -26.70
CA PHE A 181 23.01 -34.28 -28.08
C PHE A 181 24.43 -33.76 -28.25
N LYS A 182 24.98 -33.08 -27.22
CA LYS A 182 26.33 -32.51 -27.29
C LYS A 182 27.42 -33.57 -27.21
N PHE A 183 27.22 -34.64 -26.44
CA PHE A 183 28.29 -35.61 -26.14
C PHE A 183 27.88 -37.09 -26.23
N GLN A 184 26.81 -37.51 -25.55
CA GLN A 184 26.43 -38.93 -25.46
C GLN A 184 26.19 -39.55 -26.85
N ILE A 185 25.40 -38.87 -27.67
CA ILE A 185 25.06 -39.32 -29.02
C ILE A 185 26.28 -39.36 -29.95
N PRO A 186 27.11 -38.29 -30.07
CA PRO A 186 28.35 -38.36 -30.85
C PRO A 186 29.25 -39.54 -30.47
N LEU A 187 29.40 -39.79 -29.17
CA LEU A 187 30.22 -40.89 -28.64
C LEU A 187 29.62 -42.26 -29.00
N GLN A 188 28.29 -42.40 -28.90
CA GLN A 188 27.57 -43.62 -29.26
C GLN A 188 27.68 -43.91 -30.76
N ILE A 189 27.45 -42.92 -31.64
CA ILE A 189 27.54 -43.08 -33.09
C ILE A 189 28.96 -43.49 -33.50
N ALA A 190 29.99 -42.88 -32.89
CA ALA A 190 31.38 -43.22 -33.16
C ALA A 190 31.70 -44.67 -32.75
N ALA A 191 31.24 -45.11 -31.58
CA ALA A 191 31.42 -46.48 -31.10
C ALA A 191 30.74 -47.49 -32.02
N GLU A 192 29.47 -47.28 -32.37
CA GLU A 192 28.71 -48.15 -33.28
C GLU A 192 29.38 -48.27 -34.64
N ARG A 193 29.81 -47.14 -35.22
CA ARG A 193 30.48 -47.09 -36.53
C ARG A 193 31.74 -47.93 -36.57
N GLU A 194 32.62 -47.79 -35.58
CA GLU A 194 33.90 -48.52 -35.57
C GLU A 194 33.73 -49.98 -35.15
N ILE A 195 32.75 -50.31 -34.30
CA ILE A 195 32.36 -51.71 -34.03
C ILE A 195 31.91 -52.37 -35.34
N ALA A 196 31.04 -51.71 -36.11
CA ALA A 196 30.53 -52.26 -37.36
C ALA A 196 31.65 -52.45 -38.41
N ARG A 197 32.55 -51.46 -38.56
CA ARG A 197 33.74 -51.60 -39.42
C ARG A 197 34.63 -52.76 -39.00
N SER A 198 34.83 -52.95 -37.70
CA SER A 198 35.63 -54.06 -37.17
C SER A 198 34.99 -55.44 -37.40
N LEU A 199 33.65 -55.54 -37.38
CA LEU A 199 32.94 -56.80 -37.58
C LEU A 199 32.68 -57.14 -39.06
N ILE A 200 32.51 -56.13 -39.92
CA ILE A 200 32.26 -56.28 -41.36
C ILE A 200 33.59 -56.40 -42.14
N GLU A 201 34.71 -55.97 -41.53
CA GLU A 201 36.04 -55.90 -42.16
C GLU A 201 36.11 -54.95 -43.37
N ASP A 202 35.18 -54.01 -43.48
CA ASP A 202 35.18 -52.93 -44.47
C ASP A 202 35.46 -51.58 -43.80
N PRO A 203 36.66 -50.99 -43.98
CA PRO A 203 37.01 -49.69 -43.39
C PRO A 203 36.23 -48.51 -43.99
N ASN A 204 35.63 -48.69 -45.18
CA ASN A 204 34.83 -47.66 -45.85
C ASN A 204 33.36 -47.71 -45.47
N PHE A 205 32.94 -48.72 -44.70
CA PHE A 205 31.57 -48.82 -44.21
C PHE A 205 31.20 -47.55 -43.44
N SER A 206 30.11 -46.90 -43.83
CA SER A 206 29.64 -45.68 -43.20
C SER A 206 28.13 -45.56 -43.35
N TRP A 207 27.52 -44.91 -42.38
CA TRP A 207 26.13 -44.47 -42.45
C TRP A 207 26.03 -43.08 -41.85
N VAL A 208 25.03 -42.33 -42.30
CA VAL A 208 24.78 -40.96 -41.84
C VAL A 208 23.55 -40.98 -40.95
N VAL A 209 23.71 -40.50 -39.72
CA VAL A 209 22.61 -40.34 -38.77
C VAL A 209 22.21 -38.87 -38.75
N ASN A 210 20.92 -38.61 -39.01
CA ASN A 210 20.32 -37.29 -38.90
C ASN A 210 19.46 -37.25 -37.65
N LEU A 211 19.74 -36.30 -36.77
CA LEU A 211 19.02 -36.10 -35.52
C LEU A 211 18.31 -34.76 -35.58
N LYS A 212 17.02 -34.77 -35.33
CA LYS A 212 16.19 -33.57 -35.40
C LYS A 212 15.33 -33.52 -34.15
N GLU A 213 15.28 -32.37 -33.51
CA GLU A 213 14.32 -32.12 -32.43
C GLU A 213 12.88 -32.20 -32.98
N PHE A 214 11.91 -32.40 -32.11
CA PHE A 214 10.51 -32.28 -32.52
C PHE A 214 10.16 -30.81 -32.72
N ALA A 215 9.25 -30.52 -33.66
CA ALA A 215 8.59 -29.21 -33.67
C ALA A 215 7.85 -29.04 -32.34
N HIS A 216 8.11 -27.95 -31.64
CA HIS A 216 7.56 -27.71 -30.30
C HIS A 216 7.09 -26.26 -30.15
N PRO A 217 6.03 -26.01 -29.36
CA PRO A 217 5.65 -24.66 -29.00
C PRO A 217 6.64 -24.08 -27.98
N ALA A 218 6.61 -22.76 -27.83
CA ALA A 218 7.27 -22.08 -26.73
C ALA A 218 6.70 -22.57 -25.39
N VAL A 219 7.57 -22.99 -24.47
CA VAL A 219 7.19 -23.20 -23.07
C VAL A 219 6.85 -21.82 -22.46
N ALA A 220 5.91 -21.79 -21.52
CA ALA A 220 5.52 -20.56 -20.81
C ALA A 220 6.77 -19.82 -20.31
N THR A 221 6.94 -18.57 -20.73
CA THR A 221 8.13 -17.79 -20.41
C THR A 221 8.06 -17.27 -18.98
N PHE A 222 9.23 -17.07 -18.38
CA PHE A 222 9.30 -16.41 -17.09
C PHE A 222 8.91 -14.93 -17.25
N SER A 223 7.72 -14.58 -16.77
CA SER A 223 7.23 -13.20 -16.76
C SER A 223 7.80 -12.45 -15.55
N ALA A 224 8.61 -11.42 -15.79
CA ALA A 224 9.05 -10.53 -14.71
C ALA A 224 7.85 -9.87 -14.01
N VAL A 225 6.78 -9.57 -14.76
CA VAL A 225 5.56 -8.98 -14.22
C VAL A 225 4.81 -9.94 -13.29
N ALA A 226 4.81 -11.25 -13.57
CA ALA A 226 4.21 -12.24 -12.69
C ALA A 226 5.01 -12.40 -11.39
N THR A 227 6.33 -12.51 -11.51
CA THR A 227 7.19 -12.90 -10.38
C THR A 227 7.55 -11.73 -9.46
N VAL A 228 8.03 -10.62 -10.01
CA VAL A 228 8.47 -9.45 -9.22
C VAL A 228 7.48 -8.29 -9.28
N GLY A 229 6.51 -8.34 -10.19
CA GLY A 229 5.48 -7.31 -10.34
C GLY A 229 4.65 -7.06 -9.09
N PRO A 230 4.15 -8.07 -8.33
CA PRO A 230 3.38 -7.83 -7.11
C PRO A 230 4.09 -6.89 -6.13
N THR A 231 5.38 -7.13 -5.88
CA THR A 231 6.21 -6.29 -5.00
C THR A 231 6.39 -4.88 -5.55
N PHE A 232 6.71 -4.74 -6.85
CA PHE A 232 6.98 -3.44 -7.45
C PHE A 232 5.72 -2.60 -7.67
N PHE A 233 4.61 -3.19 -8.11
CA PHE A 233 3.32 -2.50 -8.23
C PHE A 233 2.74 -2.13 -6.86
N LEU A 234 2.98 -2.96 -5.83
CA LEU A 234 2.70 -2.56 -4.46
C LEU A 234 3.55 -1.36 -4.05
N ALA A 235 4.86 -1.37 -4.33
CA ALA A 235 5.74 -0.25 -4.02
C ALA A 235 5.27 1.06 -4.68
N ILE A 236 4.80 1.01 -5.94
CA ILE A 236 4.17 2.14 -6.62
C ILE A 236 2.98 2.69 -5.81
N ALA A 237 2.07 1.83 -5.40
CA ALA A 237 0.89 2.23 -4.61
C ALA A 237 1.25 2.74 -3.21
N MET A 238 2.34 2.25 -2.60
CA MET A 238 2.80 2.67 -1.28
C MET A 238 3.21 4.14 -1.21
N PHE A 239 3.75 4.73 -2.29
CA PHE A 239 4.03 6.17 -2.29
C PHE A 239 2.76 6.99 -2.08
N GLY A 240 1.68 6.64 -2.79
CA GLY A 240 0.38 7.28 -2.58
C GLY A 240 -0.15 7.08 -1.16
N PHE A 241 -0.15 5.83 -0.69
CA PHE A 241 -0.61 5.47 0.65
C PHE A 241 0.09 6.25 1.77
N VAL A 242 1.43 6.34 1.74
CA VAL A 242 2.22 7.01 2.80
C VAL A 242 2.03 8.53 2.80
N PHE A 243 1.98 9.17 1.63
CA PHE A 243 1.75 10.61 1.60
C PHE A 243 0.33 10.99 2.02
N GLN A 244 -0.67 10.18 1.64
CA GLN A 244 -2.06 10.34 2.05
C GLN A 244 -2.23 10.26 3.55
N ILE A 245 -1.72 9.18 4.16
CA ILE A 245 -1.84 8.99 5.61
C ILE A 245 -1.11 10.12 6.36
N SER A 246 0.08 10.52 5.88
CA SER A 246 0.86 11.62 6.46
C SER A 246 0.11 12.96 6.42
N SER A 247 -0.52 13.30 5.29
CA SER A 247 -1.23 14.56 5.14
C SER A 247 -2.48 14.63 6.04
N LEU A 248 -3.24 13.54 6.13
CA LEU A 248 -4.43 13.47 6.99
C LEU A 248 -4.04 13.53 8.48
N ILE A 249 -3.00 12.79 8.89
CA ILE A 249 -2.50 12.84 10.26
C ILE A 249 -1.97 14.24 10.59
N THR A 250 -1.28 14.92 9.66
CA THR A 250 -0.78 16.29 9.89
C THR A 250 -1.94 17.25 10.15
N GLU A 251 -3.03 17.15 9.39
CA GLU A 251 -4.22 18.00 9.58
C GLU A 251 -4.94 17.72 10.93
N LYS A 252 -4.89 16.47 11.39
CA LYS A 252 -5.37 16.03 12.70
C LYS A 252 -4.47 16.50 13.84
N GLU A 253 -3.16 16.37 13.70
CA GLU A 253 -2.13 16.78 14.66
C GLU A 253 -2.19 18.28 14.94
N LEU A 254 -2.33 19.08 13.87
CA LEU A 254 -2.50 20.53 13.93
C LEU A 254 -3.93 20.97 14.32
N LYS A 255 -4.84 20.02 14.57
CA LYS A 255 -6.25 20.25 14.95
C LYS A 255 -7.02 21.15 13.97
N LEU A 256 -6.59 21.22 12.71
CA LEU A 256 -7.15 22.12 11.70
C LEU A 256 -8.59 21.78 11.36
N ARG A 257 -8.94 20.49 11.32
CA ARG A 257 -10.33 20.05 11.13
C ARG A 257 -11.23 20.57 12.25
N GLN A 258 -10.81 20.48 13.50
CA GLN A 258 -11.60 20.95 14.65
C GLN A 258 -11.83 22.46 14.56
N ALA A 259 -10.81 23.23 14.16
CA ALA A 259 -10.93 24.66 13.93
C ALA A 259 -11.95 25.01 12.84
N MET A 260 -11.93 24.30 11.72
CA MET A 260 -12.91 24.50 10.66
C MET A 260 -14.34 24.12 11.13
N THR A 261 -14.48 23.04 11.91
CA THR A 261 -15.78 22.63 12.48
C THR A 261 -16.34 23.69 13.43
N MET A 262 -15.50 24.35 14.25
CA MET A 262 -15.93 25.48 15.09
C MET A 262 -16.46 26.67 14.27
N MET A 263 -15.99 26.85 13.05
CA MET A 263 -16.46 27.91 12.14
C MET A 263 -17.68 27.50 11.30
N GLY A 264 -18.23 26.30 11.52
CA GLY A 264 -19.42 25.82 10.84
C GLY A 264 -19.17 24.98 9.59
N LEU A 265 -17.99 24.36 9.46
CA LEU A 265 -17.74 23.39 8.38
C LEU A 265 -18.65 22.15 8.51
N TYR A 266 -19.26 21.74 7.40
CA TYR A 266 -19.94 20.45 7.31
C TYR A 266 -18.93 19.30 7.19
N ASP A 267 -19.07 18.27 8.05
CA ASP A 267 -18.23 17.06 7.99
C ASP A 267 -18.29 16.36 6.62
N THR A 268 -19.46 16.39 5.96
CA THR A 268 -19.64 15.80 4.63
C THR A 268 -18.83 16.51 3.55
N ALA A 269 -18.74 17.84 3.59
CA ALA A 269 -17.88 18.60 2.66
C ALA A 269 -16.40 18.27 2.87
N TYR A 270 -15.98 18.09 4.13
CA TYR A 270 -14.61 17.70 4.47
C TYR A 270 -14.23 16.35 3.84
N TRP A 271 -14.95 15.28 4.18
CA TRP A 271 -14.63 13.93 3.71
C TRP A 271 -14.74 13.81 2.20
N PHE A 272 -15.77 14.41 1.59
CA PHE A 272 -15.95 14.37 0.14
C PHE A 272 -14.85 15.14 -0.60
N SER A 273 -14.38 16.27 -0.08
CA SER A 273 -13.26 17.03 -0.68
C SER A 273 -11.95 16.24 -0.69
N TRP A 274 -11.68 15.50 0.39
CA TRP A 274 -10.53 14.60 0.50
C TRP A 274 -10.64 13.41 -0.46
N LEU A 275 -11.78 12.71 -0.41
CA LEU A 275 -12.02 11.56 -1.27
C LEU A 275 -11.92 11.92 -2.77
N MET A 276 -12.50 13.06 -3.17
CA MET A 276 -12.45 13.49 -4.57
C MET A 276 -11.04 13.87 -5.01
N TRP A 277 -10.28 14.59 -4.17
CA TRP A 277 -8.91 14.98 -4.50
C TRP A 277 -7.98 13.76 -4.64
N GLU A 278 -8.01 12.86 -3.65
CA GLU A 278 -7.20 11.64 -3.69
C GLU A 278 -7.63 10.71 -4.83
N GLY A 279 -8.94 10.62 -5.11
CA GLY A 279 -9.46 9.88 -6.26
C GLY A 279 -8.91 10.39 -7.60
N ILE A 280 -8.77 11.72 -7.77
CA ILE A 280 -8.17 12.30 -8.98
C ILE A 280 -6.69 11.95 -9.08
N ILE A 281 -5.92 12.08 -7.99
CA ILE A 281 -4.49 11.75 -8.00
C ILE A 281 -4.27 10.26 -8.30
N THR A 282 -5.08 9.38 -7.71
CA THR A 282 -5.07 7.94 -7.99
C THR A 282 -5.49 7.61 -9.43
N LEU A 283 -6.47 8.32 -9.99
CA LEU A 283 -6.85 8.17 -11.40
C LEU A 283 -5.67 8.51 -12.32
N ILE A 284 -4.95 9.61 -12.05
CA ILE A 284 -3.77 9.99 -12.85
C ILE A 284 -2.64 8.97 -12.65
N SER A 285 -2.35 8.55 -11.41
CA SER A 285 -1.28 7.59 -11.10
C SER A 285 -1.52 6.21 -11.76
N SER A 286 -2.75 5.71 -11.73
CA SER A 286 -3.12 4.46 -12.40
C SER A 286 -3.04 4.55 -13.93
N LEU A 287 -3.46 5.67 -14.53
CA LEU A 287 -3.26 5.92 -15.96
C LEU A 287 -1.77 5.94 -16.33
N LEU A 288 -0.93 6.61 -15.54
CA LEU A 288 0.51 6.65 -15.75
C LEU A 288 1.14 5.26 -15.60
N THR A 289 0.68 4.45 -14.65
CA THR A 289 1.15 3.06 -14.47
C THR A 289 0.92 2.23 -15.74
N VAL A 290 -0.28 2.31 -16.32
CA VAL A 290 -0.59 1.62 -17.59
C VAL A 290 0.19 2.21 -18.75
N LEU A 291 0.30 3.54 -18.84
CA LEU A 291 1.02 4.23 -19.90
C LEU A 291 2.50 3.86 -19.92
N PHE A 292 3.19 3.86 -18.77
CA PHE A 292 4.58 3.44 -18.68
C PHE A 292 4.73 1.94 -19.00
N GLY A 293 3.79 1.10 -18.56
CA GLY A 293 3.76 -0.32 -18.92
C GLY A 293 3.69 -0.54 -20.43
N MET A 294 2.82 0.19 -21.13
CA MET A 294 2.71 0.14 -22.60
C MET A 294 3.93 0.74 -23.29
N MET A 295 4.53 1.80 -22.74
CA MET A 295 5.73 2.45 -23.28
C MET A 295 6.92 1.48 -23.33
N PHE A 296 7.09 0.64 -22.30
CA PHE A 296 8.13 -0.39 -22.25
C PHE A 296 7.75 -1.69 -22.98
N GLN A 297 6.61 -1.73 -23.68
CA GLN A 297 6.18 -2.84 -24.54
C GLN A 297 6.04 -4.20 -23.84
N PHE A 298 5.54 -4.20 -22.61
CA PHE A 298 5.24 -5.46 -21.91
C PHE A 298 3.98 -6.14 -22.46
N ASP A 299 4.08 -7.44 -22.78
CA ASP A 299 2.95 -8.25 -23.27
C ASP A 299 1.74 -8.21 -22.32
N PHE A 300 2.00 -8.15 -21.01
CA PHE A 300 0.98 -7.97 -19.98
C PHE A 300 0.07 -6.76 -20.25
N PHE A 301 0.64 -5.62 -20.69
CA PHE A 301 -0.12 -4.39 -20.96
C PHE A 301 -0.64 -4.29 -22.39
N LEU A 302 0.01 -4.98 -23.34
CA LEU A 302 -0.34 -4.91 -24.76
C LEU A 302 -1.46 -5.89 -25.16
N HIS A 303 -1.44 -7.11 -24.63
CA HIS A 303 -2.42 -8.15 -24.99
C HIS A 303 -3.69 -8.09 -24.14
N ASN A 304 -3.59 -7.70 -22.87
CA ASN A 304 -4.78 -7.50 -22.04
C ASN A 304 -5.54 -6.23 -22.45
N ASN A 305 -6.87 -6.25 -22.31
CA ASN A 305 -7.68 -5.07 -22.61
C ASN A 305 -7.31 -3.89 -21.68
N PHE A 306 -7.04 -2.71 -22.25
CA PHE A 306 -6.72 -1.49 -21.51
C PHE A 306 -7.68 -1.21 -20.35
N GLY A 307 -8.99 -1.33 -20.58
CA GLY A 307 -10.00 -1.06 -19.56
C GLY A 307 -9.93 -2.02 -18.37
N VAL A 308 -9.56 -3.28 -18.60
CA VAL A 308 -9.37 -4.29 -17.54
C VAL A 308 -8.15 -3.94 -16.69
N VAL A 309 -7.00 -3.69 -17.32
CA VAL A 309 -5.76 -3.40 -16.58
C VAL A 309 -5.83 -2.05 -15.86
N PHE A 310 -6.36 -1.02 -16.53
CA PHE A 310 -6.57 0.30 -15.91
C PHE A 310 -7.48 0.22 -14.68
N LEU A 311 -8.64 -0.42 -14.81
CA LEU A 311 -9.61 -0.50 -13.73
C LEU A 311 -9.09 -1.35 -12.56
N PHE A 312 -8.27 -2.37 -12.84
CA PHE A 312 -7.58 -3.15 -11.82
C PHE A 312 -6.67 -2.28 -10.95
N PHE A 313 -5.72 -1.55 -11.55
CA PHE A 313 -4.81 -0.67 -10.80
C PHE A 313 -5.54 0.50 -10.14
N PHE A 314 -6.53 1.09 -10.81
CA PHE A 314 -7.31 2.20 -10.26
C PHE A 314 -8.08 1.78 -9.01
N ILE A 315 -8.84 0.69 -9.06
CA ILE A 315 -9.63 0.24 -7.90
C ILE A 315 -8.71 -0.25 -6.78
N PHE A 316 -7.60 -0.94 -7.10
CA PHE A 316 -6.62 -1.33 -6.09
C PHE A 316 -6.05 -0.11 -5.34
N GLN A 317 -5.60 0.92 -6.06
CA GLN A 317 -5.09 2.14 -5.43
C GLN A 317 -6.19 2.90 -4.66
N LEU A 318 -7.43 2.90 -5.16
CA LEU A 318 -8.58 3.48 -4.45
C LEU A 318 -8.85 2.73 -3.13
N ASN A 319 -8.73 1.41 -3.14
CA ASN A 319 -8.86 0.58 -1.96
C ASN A 319 -7.78 0.91 -0.91
N MET A 320 -6.53 1.08 -1.36
CA MET A 320 -5.43 1.51 -0.50
C MET A 320 -5.68 2.88 0.15
N ILE A 321 -6.37 3.81 -0.54
CA ILE A 321 -6.82 5.09 0.07
C ILE A 321 -7.78 4.84 1.22
N GLY A 322 -8.79 3.99 1.01
CA GLY A 322 -9.75 3.63 2.07
C GLY A 322 -9.05 3.03 3.29
N PHE A 323 -8.10 2.13 3.05
CA PHE A 323 -7.28 1.52 4.10
C PHE A 323 -6.41 2.56 4.83
N ALA A 324 -5.83 3.52 4.12
CA ALA A 324 -5.06 4.62 4.71
C ALA A 324 -5.93 5.50 5.63
N PHE A 325 -7.14 5.86 5.19
CA PHE A 325 -8.08 6.64 6.01
C PHE A 325 -8.45 5.91 7.29
N MET A 326 -8.70 4.60 7.22
CA MET A 326 -8.98 3.79 8.40
C MET A 326 -7.80 3.79 9.38
N LEU A 327 -6.57 3.53 8.91
CA LEU A 327 -5.38 3.51 9.76
C LEU A 327 -5.05 4.88 10.37
N SER A 328 -5.34 5.97 9.64
CA SER A 328 -5.12 7.33 10.13
C SER A 328 -5.92 7.66 11.40
N ALA A 329 -7.03 6.96 11.65
CA ALA A 329 -7.82 7.11 12.87
C ALA A 329 -7.04 6.71 14.13
N PHE A 330 -6.16 5.71 14.03
CA PHE A 330 -5.38 5.17 15.14
C PHE A 330 -4.06 5.90 15.39
N ILE A 331 -3.60 6.70 14.44
CA ILE A 331 -2.32 7.39 14.50
C ILE A 331 -2.54 8.85 14.92
N THR A 332 -1.69 9.35 15.81
CA THR A 332 -1.77 10.71 16.36
C THR A 332 -0.64 11.61 15.87
N GLN A 333 0.53 11.05 15.56
CA GLN A 333 1.72 11.80 15.14
C GLN A 333 2.02 11.54 13.66
N SER A 334 2.21 12.61 12.88
CA SER A 334 2.51 12.53 11.45
C SER A 334 3.87 11.87 11.18
N SER A 335 4.83 12.00 12.08
CA SER A 335 6.15 11.35 12.01
C SER A 335 6.08 9.82 11.95
N SER A 336 5.02 9.21 12.48
CA SER A 336 4.82 7.75 12.49
C SER A 336 4.25 7.20 11.18
N SER A 337 3.79 8.07 10.27
CA SER A 337 3.17 7.67 8.99
C SER A 337 4.08 6.80 8.12
N THR A 338 5.37 7.14 8.04
CA THR A 338 6.37 6.39 7.26
C THR A 338 6.60 5.00 7.85
N THR A 339 6.76 4.90 9.17
CA THR A 339 6.94 3.63 9.89
C THR A 339 5.75 2.69 9.68
N VAL A 340 4.52 3.22 9.74
CA VAL A 340 3.31 2.44 9.45
C VAL A 340 3.29 2.00 7.98
N GLY A 341 3.65 2.88 7.05
CA GLY A 341 3.82 2.54 5.64
C GLY A 341 4.79 1.40 5.40
N PHE A 342 5.98 1.47 5.99
CA PHE A 342 6.99 0.41 5.91
C PHE A 342 6.49 -0.90 6.53
N SER A 343 5.79 -0.83 7.66
CA SER A 343 5.22 -2.02 8.30
C SER A 343 4.18 -2.69 7.41
N VAL A 344 3.28 -1.91 6.79
CA VAL A 344 2.30 -2.41 5.82
C VAL A 344 3.02 -3.01 4.62
N PHE A 345 4.04 -2.35 4.08
CA PHE A 345 4.82 -2.87 2.95
C PHE A 345 5.52 -4.19 3.28
N ILE A 346 6.15 -4.31 4.44
CA ILE A 346 6.82 -5.55 4.88
C ILE A 346 5.80 -6.67 5.03
N ILE A 347 4.69 -6.44 5.74
CA ILE A 347 3.62 -7.45 5.91
C ILE A 347 3.10 -7.89 4.53
N SER A 348 2.92 -6.94 3.61
CA SER A 348 2.48 -7.21 2.25
C SER A 348 3.48 -8.05 1.47
N PHE A 349 4.76 -7.69 1.52
CA PHE A 349 5.83 -8.43 0.88
C PHE A 349 5.88 -9.87 1.39
N LEU A 350 5.80 -10.07 2.72
CA LEU A 350 5.80 -11.41 3.32
C LEU A 350 4.56 -12.22 2.91
N SER A 351 3.37 -11.59 2.84
CA SER A 351 2.14 -12.26 2.41
C SER A 351 2.08 -12.58 0.91
N GLN A 352 2.82 -11.83 0.08
CA GLN A 352 2.89 -12.05 -1.36
C GLN A 352 4.01 -13.03 -1.75
N ALA A 353 5.09 -13.07 -0.97
CA ALA A 353 6.23 -13.97 -1.17
C ALA A 353 5.89 -15.46 -0.93
N SER A 354 4.69 -15.77 -0.47
CA SER A 354 4.20 -17.14 -0.22
C SER A 354 3.81 -17.91 -1.49
N TYR A 355 4.37 -17.54 -2.65
CA TYR A 355 4.32 -18.38 -3.85
C TYR A 355 5.18 -19.63 -3.59
N PRO A 356 4.77 -20.83 -4.04
CA PRO A 356 5.69 -21.96 -4.10
C PRO A 356 6.86 -21.58 -5.01
N LEU A 357 8.00 -21.24 -4.40
CA LEU A 357 9.33 -21.10 -5.02
C LEU A 357 9.82 -22.46 -5.59
N PHE A 358 8.96 -23.23 -6.23
CA PHE A 358 9.22 -24.61 -6.64
C PHE A 358 10.11 -24.73 -7.89
N ASP A 359 10.55 -23.61 -8.51
CA ASP A 359 11.48 -23.64 -9.65
C ASP A 359 12.63 -22.61 -9.59
N VAL A 360 12.84 -21.92 -8.45
CA VAL A 360 13.83 -20.83 -8.34
C VAL A 360 14.94 -21.13 -7.33
N GLU A 361 15.25 -22.40 -7.09
CA GLU A 361 16.39 -22.79 -6.23
C GLU A 361 17.74 -22.28 -6.75
N THR A 362 17.87 -21.93 -8.04
CA THR A 362 19.17 -21.56 -8.62
C THR A 362 19.38 -20.08 -8.89
N CYS A 363 18.34 -19.27 -9.13
CA CYS A 363 18.54 -17.85 -9.49
C CYS A 363 18.42 -16.88 -8.31
N ILE A 364 17.60 -17.20 -7.31
CA ILE A 364 17.40 -16.35 -6.14
C ILE A 364 18.41 -16.69 -5.04
N ALA A 365 18.95 -17.92 -5.01
CA ALA A 365 19.99 -18.34 -4.07
C ALA A 365 21.24 -17.41 -4.13
N ASP A 366 21.65 -16.99 -5.32
CA ASP A 366 22.79 -16.07 -5.48
C ASP A 366 22.48 -14.64 -4.98
N LEU A 367 21.22 -14.20 -5.02
CA LEU A 367 20.81 -12.86 -4.57
C LEU A 367 20.45 -12.82 -3.08
N VAL A 368 19.94 -13.92 -2.53
CA VAL A 368 19.57 -14.09 -1.11
C VAL A 368 20.79 -14.31 -0.23
N ASN A 369 21.84 -15.00 -0.73
CA ASN A 369 23.11 -15.14 -0.02
C ASN A 369 23.84 -13.81 0.24
N ILE A 370 23.46 -12.73 -0.44
CA ILE A 370 24.03 -11.38 -0.23
C ILE A 370 23.37 -10.66 0.95
N ILE A 371 22.15 -11.05 1.39
CA ILE A 371 21.34 -10.27 2.34
C ILE A 371 21.03 -11.02 3.66
N ASP A 372 21.49 -12.26 3.83
CA ASP A 372 21.40 -13.02 5.11
C ASP A 372 19.97 -13.08 5.71
N LEU A 373 18.96 -13.26 4.84
CA LEU A 373 17.52 -13.30 5.16
C LEU A 373 16.96 -14.75 5.25
N SER A 374 17.80 -15.70 5.63
CA SER A 374 17.53 -17.14 5.52
C SER A 374 16.41 -17.67 6.44
N PHE A 375 16.15 -17.00 7.58
CA PHE A 375 15.25 -17.50 8.62
C PHE A 375 13.76 -17.10 8.43
N PRO A 376 13.40 -15.88 7.98
CA PRO A 376 12.00 -15.53 7.72
C PRO A 376 11.40 -16.26 6.50
N LEU A 377 12.22 -16.61 5.50
CA LEU A 377 11.74 -17.16 4.23
C LEU A 377 11.25 -18.62 4.34
N GLN A 378 11.83 -19.42 5.25
CA GLN A 378 11.45 -20.84 5.44
C GLN A 378 10.04 -21.02 6.05
N ILE A 379 9.50 -20.03 6.77
CA ILE A 379 8.13 -20.08 7.30
C ILE A 379 7.11 -19.69 6.20
N ILE A 380 7.55 -18.89 5.21
CA ILE A 380 6.70 -18.31 4.16
C ILE A 380 6.45 -19.32 3.02
N THR A 381 7.40 -20.23 2.76
CA THR A 381 7.30 -21.22 1.68
C THR A 381 6.30 -22.36 1.94
N GLN A 382 5.74 -22.47 3.14
CA GLN A 382 4.78 -23.53 3.50
C GLN A 382 3.31 -23.15 3.22
N PHE A 383 3.02 -21.85 3.04
CA PHE A 383 1.66 -21.34 2.86
C PHE A 383 1.49 -20.78 1.45
N GLY A 384 1.20 -21.65 0.47
CA GLY A 384 0.85 -21.23 -0.89
C GLY A 384 -0.29 -20.20 -0.92
N PHE A 385 -0.44 -19.49 -2.03
CA PHE A 385 -1.55 -18.54 -2.23
C PHE A 385 -2.91 -19.26 -2.05
N PRO A 386 -3.82 -18.84 -1.14
CA PRO A 386 -4.99 -19.62 -0.79
C PRO A 386 -6.16 -19.46 -1.78
N TYR A 387 -5.86 -19.37 -3.07
CA TYR A 387 -6.83 -19.30 -4.15
C TYR A 387 -6.86 -20.59 -4.99
N SER A 388 -6.43 -21.71 -4.41
CA SER A 388 -6.68 -23.05 -4.96
C SER A 388 -7.90 -23.70 -4.33
N THR A 389 -8.41 -24.76 -4.96
CA THR A 389 -9.51 -25.59 -4.47
C THR A 389 -9.25 -26.21 -3.10
N ASP A 390 -7.99 -26.33 -2.68
CA ASP A 390 -7.57 -27.00 -1.43
C ASP A 390 -7.93 -26.21 -0.17
N TYR A 391 -8.07 -24.89 -0.28
CA TYR A 391 -8.34 -24.02 0.86
C TYR A 391 -9.84 -23.78 1.07
N SER A 392 -10.28 -23.63 2.32
CA SER A 392 -11.69 -23.33 2.61
C SER A 392 -12.11 -21.94 2.13
N ARG A 393 -13.37 -21.76 1.69
CA ARG A 393 -13.91 -20.45 1.25
C ARG A 393 -13.70 -19.33 2.29
N THR A 394 -13.84 -19.65 3.58
CA THR A 394 -13.64 -18.71 4.68
C THR A 394 -12.20 -18.22 4.75
N TYR A 395 -11.23 -19.12 4.58
CA TYR A 395 -9.82 -18.75 4.60
C TYR A 395 -9.47 -17.83 3.43
N ARG A 396 -9.95 -18.14 2.22
CA ARG A 396 -9.79 -17.27 1.04
C ARG A 396 -10.38 -15.89 1.28
N ALA A 397 -11.60 -15.83 1.82
CA ALA A 397 -12.28 -14.57 2.13
C ALA A 397 -11.51 -13.71 3.14
N ILE A 398 -11.01 -14.30 4.24
CA ILE A 398 -10.18 -13.58 5.23
C ILE A 398 -8.91 -13.05 4.58
N TRP A 399 -8.26 -13.86 3.74
CA TRP A 399 -7.05 -13.48 3.02
C TRP A 399 -7.29 -12.33 2.03
N SER A 400 -8.44 -12.33 1.35
CA SER A 400 -8.87 -11.28 0.41
C SER A 400 -9.22 -9.95 1.08
N VAL A 401 -9.45 -9.91 2.40
CA VAL A 401 -9.68 -8.63 3.11
C VAL A 401 -8.44 -7.73 3.03
N PHE A 402 -7.24 -8.31 2.99
CA PHE A 402 -6.00 -7.56 2.90
C PHE A 402 -5.69 -7.20 1.43
N PRO A 403 -5.74 -5.90 1.04
CA PRO A 403 -5.74 -5.51 -0.38
C PRO A 403 -4.51 -5.94 -1.19
N PRO A 404 -3.28 -5.93 -0.64
CA PRO A 404 -2.08 -6.39 -1.33
C PRO A 404 -2.16 -7.85 -1.81
N ASN A 405 -2.95 -8.70 -1.15
CA ASN A 405 -3.12 -10.10 -1.58
C ASN A 405 -3.92 -10.19 -2.88
N LEU A 406 -4.97 -9.38 -3.02
CA LEU A 406 -5.77 -9.31 -4.24
C LEU A 406 -4.99 -8.69 -5.42
N LEU A 407 -4.05 -7.79 -5.14
CA LEU A 407 -3.12 -7.28 -6.16
C LEU A 407 -2.29 -8.42 -6.74
N ALA A 408 -1.67 -9.25 -5.89
CA ALA A 408 -0.84 -10.35 -6.35
C ALA A 408 -1.65 -11.34 -7.18
N GLU A 409 -2.84 -11.75 -6.73
CA GLU A 409 -3.72 -12.64 -7.52
C GLU A 409 -4.15 -12.03 -8.86
N GLY A 410 -4.49 -10.74 -8.88
CA GLY A 410 -4.89 -10.11 -10.13
C GLY A 410 -3.75 -10.06 -11.15
N LEU A 411 -2.51 -9.86 -10.69
CA LEU A 411 -1.32 -9.86 -11.54
C LEU A 411 -0.99 -11.26 -12.06
N THR A 412 -1.13 -12.31 -11.23
CA THR A 412 -0.90 -13.70 -11.67
C THR A 412 -1.92 -14.11 -12.73
N LEU A 413 -3.20 -13.83 -12.53
CA LEU A 413 -4.25 -14.13 -13.52
C LEU A 413 -4.06 -13.38 -14.84
N LEU A 414 -3.74 -12.08 -14.77
CA LEU A 414 -3.52 -11.26 -15.97
C LEU A 414 -2.23 -11.62 -16.71
N SER A 415 -1.17 -12.00 -15.99
CA SER A 415 0.09 -12.42 -16.62
C SER A 415 0.04 -13.85 -17.14
N GLY A 416 -0.71 -14.74 -16.49
CA GLY A 416 -0.94 -16.11 -16.98
C GLY A 416 -1.69 -16.11 -18.31
N ALA A 417 -2.61 -15.16 -18.49
CA ALA A 417 -3.33 -14.97 -19.76
C ALA A 417 -2.48 -14.36 -20.89
N THR A 418 -1.20 -14.06 -20.64
CA THR A 418 -0.23 -13.55 -21.62
C THR A 418 1.08 -14.31 -21.53
N ALA A 419 1.07 -15.55 -21.04
CA ALA A 419 2.28 -16.32 -20.77
C ALA A 419 2.93 -16.86 -22.06
N THR A 420 2.14 -17.09 -23.10
CA THR A 420 2.63 -17.51 -24.42
C THR A 420 2.31 -16.48 -25.50
N PRO A 421 3.10 -16.42 -26.60
CA PRO A 421 2.84 -15.50 -27.71
C PRO A 421 1.50 -15.70 -28.43
N LEU A 422 0.85 -16.85 -28.23
CA LEU A 422 -0.45 -17.18 -28.82
C LEU A 422 -1.63 -16.77 -27.93
N ASP A 423 -1.37 -16.40 -26.67
CA ASP A 423 -2.43 -16.07 -25.73
C ASP A 423 -3.01 -14.68 -26.03
N PRO A 424 -4.33 -14.56 -26.26
CA PRO A 424 -4.94 -13.30 -26.66
C PRO A 424 -5.15 -12.30 -25.51
N GLY A 425 -4.71 -12.61 -24.28
CA GLY A 425 -5.00 -11.82 -23.09
C GLY A 425 -6.46 -11.90 -22.61
N ILE A 426 -6.75 -11.22 -21.49
CA ILE A 426 -8.10 -11.07 -20.95
C ILE A 426 -8.79 -9.87 -21.60
N SER A 427 -9.89 -10.17 -22.31
CA SER A 427 -10.80 -9.15 -22.85
C SER A 427 -11.88 -8.76 -21.84
N TRP A 428 -12.50 -7.59 -22.05
CA TRP A 428 -13.56 -7.10 -21.17
C TRP A 428 -14.70 -8.11 -20.99
N SER A 429 -15.12 -8.80 -22.05
CA SER A 429 -16.21 -9.78 -21.98
C SER A 429 -15.82 -11.09 -21.28
N ARG A 430 -14.52 -11.42 -21.23
CA ARG A 430 -14.00 -12.65 -20.61
C ARG A 430 -13.53 -12.48 -19.16
N ARG A 431 -13.48 -11.25 -18.63
CA ARG A 431 -13.00 -10.96 -17.26
C ARG A 431 -13.68 -11.73 -16.12
N GLY A 432 -14.91 -12.21 -16.32
CA GLY A 432 -15.69 -12.99 -15.36
C GLY A 432 -15.69 -14.50 -15.63
N LYS A 433 -14.77 -14.98 -16.46
CA LYS A 433 -14.63 -16.40 -16.80
C LYS A 433 -13.19 -16.83 -16.56
N CYS A 434 -13.03 -18.05 -16.07
CA CYS A 434 -11.73 -18.71 -15.95
C CYS A 434 -11.16 -19.08 -17.33
N ALA A 435 -9.87 -19.36 -17.38
CA ALA A 435 -9.20 -19.80 -18.60
C ALA A 435 -9.83 -21.12 -19.11
N PRO A 436 -9.95 -21.31 -20.44
CA PRO A 436 -10.46 -22.55 -21.01
C PRO A 436 -9.49 -23.68 -20.65
N ASN A 437 -9.95 -24.64 -19.83
CA ASN A 437 -9.22 -25.79 -19.25
C ASN A 437 -8.59 -25.59 -17.86
N ASP A 438 -8.82 -24.45 -17.20
CA ASP A 438 -8.45 -24.29 -15.79
C ASP A 438 -9.59 -24.78 -14.88
N THR A 439 -9.47 -26.01 -14.38
CA THR A 439 -10.43 -26.64 -13.46
C THR A 439 -10.21 -26.23 -12.00
N GLU A 440 -9.10 -25.56 -11.69
CA GLU A 440 -8.72 -25.15 -10.34
C GLU A 440 -9.01 -23.67 -10.07
N CYS A 441 -9.43 -22.92 -11.09
CA CYS A 441 -9.81 -21.52 -10.98
C CYS A 441 -10.92 -21.27 -9.94
N VAL A 442 -10.55 -20.55 -8.89
CA VAL A 442 -11.45 -20.19 -7.77
C VAL A 442 -11.97 -18.76 -7.88
N ILE A 443 -11.19 -17.86 -8.47
CA ILE A 443 -11.45 -16.41 -8.46
C ILE A 443 -11.17 -15.82 -9.84
N THR A 444 -12.06 -14.94 -10.30
CA THR A 444 -11.91 -14.23 -11.58
C THR A 444 -11.52 -12.76 -11.36
N ILE A 445 -11.06 -12.08 -12.42
CA ILE A 445 -10.78 -10.63 -12.37
C ILE A 445 -12.03 -9.83 -11.95
N ASN A 446 -13.21 -10.26 -12.37
CA ASN A 446 -14.46 -9.62 -11.96
C ASN A 446 -14.72 -9.76 -10.45
N ASP A 447 -14.42 -10.92 -9.86
CA ASP A 447 -14.55 -11.14 -8.42
C ASP A 447 -13.55 -10.28 -7.64
N ILE A 448 -12.32 -10.13 -8.16
CA ILE A 448 -11.31 -9.23 -7.58
C ILE A 448 -11.82 -7.78 -7.58
N TYR A 449 -12.45 -7.30 -8.65
CA TYR A 449 -13.04 -5.96 -8.66
C TYR A 449 -14.12 -5.79 -7.60
N ILE A 450 -15.01 -6.78 -7.46
CA ILE A 450 -16.09 -6.75 -6.46
C ILE A 450 -15.47 -6.72 -5.06
N TRP A 451 -14.47 -7.54 -4.79
CA TRP A 451 -13.76 -7.56 -3.51
C TRP A 451 -13.07 -6.23 -3.20
N LEU A 452 -12.33 -5.66 -4.14
CA LEU A 452 -11.65 -4.38 -3.95
C LEU A 452 -12.63 -3.22 -3.77
N ILE A 453 -13.75 -3.17 -4.49
CA ILE A 453 -14.78 -2.15 -4.28
C ILE A 453 -15.44 -2.32 -2.91
N SER A 454 -15.79 -3.56 -2.56
CA SER A 454 -16.50 -3.87 -1.30
C SER A 454 -15.63 -3.55 -0.10
N THR A 455 -14.36 -3.97 -0.11
CA THR A 455 -13.41 -3.69 0.97
C THR A 455 -13.09 -2.20 1.06
N PHE A 456 -13.04 -1.46 -0.06
CA PHE A 456 -12.88 -0.01 -0.04
C PHE A 456 -14.01 0.67 0.74
N LEU A 457 -15.26 0.30 0.45
CA LEU A 457 -16.43 0.83 1.16
C LEU A 457 -16.38 0.48 2.65
N VAL A 458 -16.00 -0.76 2.99
CA VAL A 458 -15.82 -1.18 4.38
C VAL A 458 -14.76 -0.35 5.09
N TRP A 459 -13.57 -0.17 4.49
CA TRP A 459 -12.51 0.65 5.08
C TRP A 459 -12.93 2.11 5.26
N PHE A 460 -13.64 2.66 4.28
CA PHE A 460 -14.14 4.04 4.37
C PHE A 460 -15.18 4.22 5.48
N VAL A 461 -16.13 3.30 5.62
CA VAL A 461 -17.11 3.31 6.71
C VAL A 461 -16.42 3.14 8.06
N LEU A 462 -15.46 2.22 8.15
CA LEU A 462 -14.66 2.02 9.36
C LEU A 462 -13.83 3.27 9.70
N ALA A 463 -13.30 3.99 8.71
CA ALA A 463 -12.58 5.24 8.93
C ALA A 463 -13.49 6.29 9.60
N ILE A 464 -14.71 6.50 9.08
CA ILE A 464 -15.69 7.41 9.67
C ILE A 464 -16.10 6.94 11.07
N TYR A 465 -16.30 5.63 11.25
CA TYR A 465 -16.68 5.04 12.53
C TYR A 465 -15.61 5.25 13.60
N PHE A 466 -14.36 4.88 13.32
CA PHE A 466 -13.25 5.01 14.25
C PHE A 466 -12.87 6.45 14.53
N ASP A 467 -12.96 7.36 13.56
CA ASP A 467 -12.76 8.81 13.75
C ASP A 467 -13.73 9.42 14.79
N ASN A 468 -14.92 8.84 14.95
CA ASN A 468 -15.90 9.29 15.94
C ASN A 468 -15.71 8.67 17.35
N ILE A 469 -15.09 7.48 17.43
CA ILE A 469 -15.00 6.69 18.66
C ILE A 469 -13.64 6.84 19.35
N ILE A 470 -12.57 6.88 18.55
CA ILE A 470 -11.22 7.06 19.05
C ILE A 470 -11.09 8.51 19.52
N PRO A 471 -10.62 8.76 20.76
CA PRO A 471 -10.52 10.11 21.28
C PRO A 471 -9.59 10.95 20.41
N ASN A 472 -10.11 12.05 19.89
CA ASN A 472 -9.28 13.10 19.33
C ASN A 472 -8.47 13.78 20.44
N SER A 473 -7.49 14.60 20.05
CA SER A 473 -6.62 15.38 20.95
C SER A 473 -7.33 16.16 22.08
N SER A 474 -8.63 16.38 21.94
CA SER A 474 -9.49 17.13 22.86
C SER A 474 -10.28 16.22 23.82
N GLY A 475 -10.05 14.90 23.79
CA GLY A 475 -10.55 13.93 24.78
C GLY A 475 -12.02 13.52 24.63
N VAL A 476 -12.71 13.99 23.59
CA VAL A 476 -14.13 13.68 23.37
C VAL A 476 -14.27 12.36 22.61
N ARG A 477 -14.97 11.39 23.20
CA ARG A 477 -15.38 10.13 22.54
C ARG A 477 -16.89 10.16 22.33
N LYS A 478 -17.37 9.77 21.14
CA LYS A 478 -18.78 9.36 20.99
C LYS A 478 -18.93 7.92 21.49
N SER A 479 -20.14 7.57 21.94
CA SER A 479 -20.46 6.18 22.33
C SER A 479 -20.22 5.23 21.16
N VAL A 480 -19.80 4.00 21.44
CA VAL A 480 -19.60 2.94 20.41
C VAL A 480 -20.87 2.73 19.58
N PHE A 481 -22.04 2.90 20.19
CA PHE A 481 -23.35 2.76 19.56
C PHE A 481 -23.99 4.11 19.20
N TYR A 482 -23.21 5.16 18.94
CA TYR A 482 -23.75 6.50 18.67
C TYR A 482 -24.75 6.51 17.50
N PHE A 483 -24.55 5.65 16.51
CA PHE A 483 -25.40 5.49 15.34
C PHE A 483 -26.73 4.79 15.65
N LEU A 484 -26.91 4.14 16.79
CA LEU A 484 -28.22 3.58 17.18
C LEU A 484 -29.11 4.62 17.87
N ASN A 485 -28.56 5.78 18.21
CA ASN A 485 -29.32 6.82 18.89
C ASN A 485 -30.16 7.62 17.85
N PRO A 486 -31.50 7.65 17.94
CA PRO A 486 -32.35 8.33 16.96
C PRO A 486 -32.01 9.83 16.81
N GLY A 487 -31.53 10.45 17.88
CA GLY A 487 -31.08 11.86 17.88
C GLY A 487 -29.87 12.13 16.99
N TYR A 488 -29.05 11.11 16.68
CA TYR A 488 -27.92 11.23 15.76
C TYR A 488 -28.39 11.42 14.31
N TRP A 489 -29.34 10.59 13.85
CA TRP A 489 -29.83 10.62 12.46
C TRP A 489 -30.84 11.73 12.21
N THR A 490 -31.69 12.03 13.19
CA THR A 490 -32.78 12.98 13.00
C THR A 490 -32.34 14.44 13.16
N GLY A 491 -31.12 14.69 13.66
CA GLY A 491 -30.59 16.04 13.91
C GLY A 491 -31.39 16.86 14.94
N LYS A 492 -32.51 16.32 15.43
CA LYS A 492 -33.27 16.80 16.57
C LYS A 492 -32.61 16.18 17.79
N GLY A 493 -31.67 16.90 18.39
CA GLY A 493 -31.27 16.62 19.76
C GLY A 493 -32.53 16.72 20.61
N GLY A 494 -33.17 15.57 20.88
CA GLY A 494 -34.32 15.51 21.75
C GLY A 494 -33.95 16.15 23.09
N LYS A 495 -34.91 16.79 23.74
CA LYS A 495 -34.86 16.99 25.18
C LYS A 495 -34.70 15.60 25.81
N VAL A 496 -33.47 15.11 25.95
CA VAL A 496 -33.24 13.85 26.66
C VAL A 496 -33.49 14.17 28.12
N ALA A 497 -34.74 13.99 28.54
CA ALA A 497 -35.04 13.61 29.90
C ALA A 497 -34.26 12.31 30.16
N GLU A 498 -33.55 12.29 31.28
CA GLU A 498 -32.87 11.10 31.78
C GLU A 498 -33.85 9.93 31.83
N GLY A 499 -33.61 8.88 31.04
CA GLY A 499 -34.41 7.66 31.11
C GLY A 499 -34.59 6.98 29.75
N GLY A 500 -33.62 6.17 29.35
CA GLY A 500 -33.71 5.35 28.13
C GLY A 500 -32.89 4.07 28.21
N ILE A 501 -33.55 3.00 28.69
CA ILE A 501 -33.43 1.56 28.37
C ILE A 501 -32.08 1.06 27.83
N CYS A 502 -30.99 1.33 28.53
CA CYS A 502 -29.87 0.41 28.82
C CYS A 502 -28.90 1.19 29.72
N SER A 503 -29.41 1.59 30.88
CA SER A 503 -28.70 2.44 31.83
C SER A 503 -28.05 1.55 32.88
N CYS A 504 -26.78 1.18 32.68
CA CYS A 504 -25.90 1.00 33.82
C CYS A 504 -25.64 2.39 34.40
N THR A 505 -26.61 2.88 35.18
CA THR A 505 -26.64 4.17 35.84
C THR A 505 -25.32 4.42 36.56
N ARG A 506 -24.51 5.33 36.01
CA ARG A 506 -23.68 6.19 36.86
C ARG A 506 -24.38 7.53 36.83
N SER A 507 -25.21 7.77 37.84
CA SER A 507 -25.70 9.11 38.14
C SER A 507 -24.49 10.05 38.12
N VAL A 508 -24.63 11.16 37.42
CA VAL A 508 -23.73 12.30 37.64
C VAL A 508 -23.86 12.60 39.14
N PRO A 509 -22.78 12.53 39.93
CA PRO A 509 -22.86 12.94 41.33
C PRO A 509 -23.49 14.33 41.35
N PRO A 510 -24.48 14.60 42.22
CA PRO A 510 -24.98 15.95 42.37
C PRO A 510 -23.77 16.87 42.59
N PRO A 511 -23.70 18.01 41.90
CA PRO A 511 -22.60 18.95 42.11
C PRO A 511 -22.49 19.19 43.61
N GLU A 512 -21.30 19.05 44.18
CA GLU A 512 -21.05 19.56 45.53
C GLU A 512 -21.43 21.04 45.49
N ASP A 513 -22.42 21.45 46.30
CA ASP A 513 -22.76 22.86 46.51
C ASP A 513 -21.54 23.51 47.17
N VAL A 514 -20.63 24.00 46.32
CA VAL A 514 -19.58 24.92 46.75
C VAL A 514 -20.25 26.26 46.84
N THR A 515 -20.55 26.72 48.05
CA THR A 515 -20.95 28.11 48.26
C THR A 515 -19.81 29.00 47.75
N PRO A 516 -20.07 29.93 46.80
CA PRO A 516 -19.07 30.90 46.39
C PRO A 516 -18.57 31.66 47.63
N ASP A 517 -17.26 31.84 47.76
CA ASP A 517 -16.69 32.58 48.88
C ASP A 517 -16.98 34.10 48.76
N ASP A 518 -17.27 34.58 47.55
CA ASP A 518 -17.51 35.99 47.22
C ASP A 518 -19.01 36.31 47.06
N GLU A 519 -19.46 37.42 47.66
CA GLU A 519 -20.86 37.83 47.72
C GLU A 519 -21.44 38.21 46.34
N ASP A 520 -20.66 38.90 45.52
CA ASP A 520 -21.03 39.31 44.15
C ASP A 520 -21.20 38.09 43.22
N VAL A 521 -20.37 37.07 43.36
CA VAL A 521 -20.49 35.80 42.62
C VAL A 521 -21.76 35.06 43.03
N HIS A 522 -22.11 35.08 44.31
CA HIS A 522 -23.33 34.44 44.80
C HIS A 522 -24.60 35.17 44.33
N GLU A 523 -24.59 36.50 44.31
CA GLU A 523 -25.67 37.30 43.75
C GLU A 523 -25.87 37.05 42.25
N GLU A 524 -24.80 37.00 41.47
CA GLU A 524 -24.86 36.69 40.04
C GLU A 524 -25.38 35.26 39.82
N GLU A 525 -24.89 34.28 40.58
CA GLU A 525 -25.38 32.90 40.51
C GLU A 525 -26.89 32.81 40.79
N ASN A 526 -27.37 33.49 41.84
CA ASN A 526 -28.79 33.53 42.18
C ASN A 526 -29.62 34.21 41.08
N THR A 527 -29.11 35.29 40.50
CA THR A 527 -29.74 36.00 39.37
C THR A 527 -29.86 35.08 38.14
N VAL A 528 -28.81 34.35 37.80
CA VAL A 528 -28.83 33.41 36.66
C VAL A 528 -29.77 32.23 36.95
N LYS A 529 -29.76 31.70 38.18
CA LYS A 529 -30.67 30.61 38.59
C LYS A 529 -32.14 31.03 38.51
N GLN A 530 -32.47 32.24 38.97
CA GLN A 530 -33.81 32.81 38.88
C GLN A 530 -34.24 32.97 37.42
N ALA A 531 -33.43 33.64 36.59
CA ALA A 531 -33.71 33.82 35.16
C ALA A 531 -33.85 32.47 34.41
N ALA A 532 -33.04 31.46 34.79
CA ALA A 532 -33.15 30.13 34.22
C ALA A 532 -34.45 29.42 34.63
N SER A 533 -34.95 29.64 35.85
CA SER A 533 -36.20 29.07 36.36
C SER A 533 -37.45 29.68 35.72
N GLU A 534 -37.41 30.97 35.43
CA GLU A 534 -38.48 31.73 34.79
C GLU A 534 -38.51 31.50 33.27
N GLY A 535 -37.47 30.87 32.71
CA GLY A 535 -37.34 30.59 31.28
C GLY A 535 -37.12 31.85 30.44
N GLU A 536 -36.84 32.98 31.07
CA GLU A 536 -36.66 34.25 30.42
C GLU A 536 -35.30 34.28 29.71
N VAL A 537 -35.32 34.66 28.43
CA VAL A 537 -34.10 34.90 27.65
C VAL A 537 -33.96 36.41 27.53
N ASP A 538 -33.24 37.01 28.46
CA ASP A 538 -32.94 38.44 28.39
C ASP A 538 -32.19 38.73 27.09
N THR A 539 -32.79 39.60 26.28
CA THR A 539 -32.23 40.01 25.01
C THR A 539 -30.96 40.83 25.17
N ASN A 540 -30.63 41.36 26.35
CA ASN A 540 -29.39 42.09 26.59
C ASN A 540 -28.17 41.19 26.90
N ILE A 541 -28.40 39.90 27.17
CA ILE A 541 -27.35 38.94 27.51
C ILE A 541 -26.83 38.25 26.25
N ALA A 542 -25.51 38.26 26.05
CA ALA A 542 -24.85 37.59 24.92
C ALA A 542 -24.56 36.12 25.23
N VAL A 543 -24.06 35.83 26.43
CA VAL A 543 -23.74 34.47 26.89
C VAL A 543 -24.33 34.27 28.28
N GLN A 544 -25.16 33.25 28.44
CA GLN A 544 -25.74 32.86 29.72
C GLN A 544 -25.34 31.42 30.02
N ILE A 545 -24.51 31.22 31.05
CA ILE A 545 -24.03 29.91 31.48
C ILE A 545 -24.90 29.42 32.64
N ARG A 546 -25.57 28.27 32.46
CA ARG A 546 -26.53 27.71 33.41
C ARG A 546 -25.99 26.42 34.03
N GLY A 547 -25.25 26.54 35.12
CA GLY A 547 -24.75 25.40 35.91
C GLY A 547 -23.85 24.47 35.11
N LEU A 548 -22.92 25.02 34.33
CA LEU A 548 -22.11 24.27 33.38
C LEU A 548 -21.13 23.33 34.10
N VAL A 549 -21.30 22.03 33.91
CA VAL A 549 -20.46 20.97 34.47
C VAL A 549 -19.75 20.22 33.37
N LYS A 550 -18.46 19.98 33.57
CA LYS A 550 -17.66 19.11 32.71
C LYS A 550 -16.85 18.14 33.54
N MET A 551 -17.10 16.85 33.32
CA MET A 551 -16.32 15.75 33.88
C MET A 551 -15.61 14.98 32.77
N TYR A 552 -14.34 14.65 33.01
CA TYR A 552 -13.59 13.72 32.17
C TYR A 552 -13.55 12.35 32.86
N PRO A 553 -13.87 11.27 32.13
CA PRO A 553 -13.91 9.94 32.71
C PRO A 553 -12.51 9.49 33.15
N GLY A 554 -12.43 8.88 34.33
CA GLY A 554 -11.20 8.27 34.83
C GLY A 554 -10.70 7.15 33.91
N THR A 555 -9.38 7.03 33.78
CA THR A 555 -8.73 5.95 33.02
C THR A 555 -8.56 4.71 33.87
N THR A 556 -8.79 3.53 33.27
CA THR A 556 -8.46 2.24 33.89
C THR A 556 -7.24 1.69 33.17
N LYS A 557 -6.09 1.63 33.85
CA LYS A 557 -4.90 0.97 33.33
C LYS A 557 -4.96 -0.49 33.74
N ILE A 558 -5.05 -1.38 32.76
CA ILE A 558 -4.99 -2.83 32.97
C ILE A 558 -3.53 -3.23 32.75
N GLY A 559 -2.78 -3.41 33.85
CA GLY A 559 -1.45 -4.03 33.82
C GLY A 559 -1.54 -5.55 33.93
N CYS A 560 -0.42 -6.23 33.69
CA CYS A 560 -0.33 -7.71 33.69
C CYS A 560 -0.92 -8.37 34.96
N CYS A 561 -0.93 -7.68 36.12
CA CYS A 561 -1.47 -8.22 37.37
C CYS A 561 -2.25 -7.22 38.27
N LYS A 562 -2.45 -5.94 37.89
CA LYS A 562 -3.21 -4.95 38.67
C LYS A 562 -4.01 -4.00 37.77
N CYS A 563 -5.28 -3.81 38.09
CA CYS A 563 -6.14 -2.80 37.46
C CYS A 563 -6.11 -1.53 38.33
N GLU A 564 -5.50 -0.47 37.84
CA GLU A 564 -5.48 0.83 38.52
C GLU A 564 -6.55 1.72 37.89
N LYS A 565 -7.54 2.12 38.71
CA LYS A 565 -8.68 2.93 38.25
C LYS A 565 -8.52 4.34 38.82
N THR A 566 -8.26 5.31 37.94
CA THR A 566 -8.27 6.73 38.32
C THR A 566 -9.70 7.22 38.50
N SER A 567 -9.93 8.13 39.45
CA SER A 567 -11.22 8.78 39.66
C SER A 567 -11.54 9.75 38.51
N HIS A 568 -12.80 10.16 38.40
CA HIS A 568 -13.22 11.14 37.41
C HIS A 568 -12.62 12.51 37.73
N TYR A 569 -12.20 13.23 36.71
CA TYR A 569 -11.68 14.59 36.86
C TYR A 569 -12.79 15.61 36.57
N HIS A 570 -13.21 16.34 37.60
CA HIS A 570 -14.17 17.45 37.48
C HIS A 570 -13.43 18.70 37.02
N ALA A 571 -13.56 19.02 35.73
CA ALA A 571 -12.92 20.19 35.12
C ALA A 571 -13.75 21.47 35.28
N LEU A 572 -15.08 21.36 35.34
CA LEU A 572 -16.00 22.45 35.69
C LEU A 572 -17.02 21.93 36.69
N LYS A 573 -17.21 22.66 37.78
CA LYS A 573 -18.08 22.29 38.91
C LYS A 573 -19.35 23.16 39.00
N GLY A 574 -20.05 23.35 37.87
CA GLY A 574 -21.33 24.07 37.87
C GLY A 574 -21.16 25.60 37.79
N LEU A 575 -20.63 26.08 36.67
CA LEU A 575 -20.43 27.52 36.44
C LEU A 575 -21.76 28.24 36.12
N TRP A 576 -22.04 29.36 36.79
CA TRP A 576 -23.21 30.22 36.58
C TRP A 576 -22.74 31.66 36.34
N VAL A 577 -22.93 32.18 35.12
CA VAL A 577 -22.45 33.52 34.74
C VAL A 577 -23.30 34.07 33.58
N ASN A 578 -23.72 35.34 33.65
CA ASN A 578 -24.16 36.09 32.49
C ASN A 578 -23.05 37.01 31.96
N VAL A 579 -22.95 37.11 30.64
CA VAL A 579 -22.11 38.08 29.95
C VAL A 579 -23.02 38.93 29.07
N ALA A 580 -23.12 40.22 29.41
CA ALA A 580 -23.90 41.18 28.65
C ALA A 580 -23.33 41.41 27.24
N LYS A 581 -24.18 41.89 26.32
CA LYS A 581 -23.74 42.34 24.99
C LYS A 581 -22.75 43.50 25.11
N ASP A 582 -21.88 43.62 24.11
CA ASP A 582 -20.92 44.72 23.95
C ASP A 582 -19.95 44.92 25.14
N HIS A 583 -19.79 43.88 25.98
CA HIS A 583 -18.83 43.88 27.10
C HIS A 583 -17.59 43.03 26.78
N LEU A 584 -16.43 43.50 27.26
CA LEU A 584 -15.20 42.72 27.27
C LEU A 584 -15.15 41.90 28.56
N PHE A 585 -15.32 40.58 28.44
CA PHE A 585 -15.22 39.65 29.56
C PHE A 585 -13.88 38.91 29.54
N CYS A 586 -13.15 38.98 30.65
CA CYS A 586 -11.85 38.32 30.82
C CYS A 586 -11.98 37.16 31.82
N LEU A 587 -11.80 35.92 31.35
CA LEU A 587 -11.77 34.74 32.20
C LEU A 587 -10.33 34.48 32.68
N LEU A 588 -10.04 34.85 33.93
CA LEU A 588 -8.72 34.69 34.55
C LEU A 588 -8.72 33.60 35.62
N GLY A 589 -7.56 33.01 35.89
CA GLY A 589 -7.40 31.97 36.90
C GLY A 589 -6.13 31.15 36.72
N PRO A 590 -5.72 30.35 37.70
CA PRO A 590 -4.50 29.55 37.62
C PRO A 590 -4.58 28.45 36.55
N ASN A 591 -3.42 27.89 36.20
CA ASN A 591 -3.35 26.74 35.30
C ASN A 591 -4.09 25.55 35.92
N GLY A 592 -4.94 24.89 35.13
CA GLY A 592 -5.80 23.80 35.62
C GLY A 592 -7.14 24.23 36.23
N ALA A 593 -7.46 25.53 36.31
CA ALA A 593 -8.75 26.02 36.84
C ALA A 593 -9.98 25.71 35.94
N GLY A 594 -9.78 25.14 34.75
CA GLY A 594 -10.87 24.80 33.83
C GLY A 594 -11.20 25.85 32.76
N LYS A 595 -10.48 26.96 32.67
CA LYS A 595 -10.72 28.06 31.69
C LYS A 595 -10.87 27.57 30.24
N THR A 596 -9.85 26.89 29.72
CA THR A 596 -9.86 26.30 28.38
C THR A 596 -10.98 25.26 28.22
N THR A 597 -11.35 24.56 29.29
CA THR A 597 -12.47 23.61 29.27
C THR A 597 -13.81 24.33 29.14
N ALA A 598 -14.02 25.45 29.83
CA ALA A 598 -15.19 26.29 29.67
C ALA A 598 -15.30 26.82 28.24
N ILE A 599 -14.22 27.37 27.69
CA ILE A 599 -14.14 27.85 26.30
C ILE A 599 -14.48 26.73 25.31
N ASN A 600 -13.89 25.54 25.48
CA ASN A 600 -14.16 24.39 24.61
C ASN A 600 -15.62 23.90 24.68
N CYS A 601 -16.28 24.07 25.83
CA CYS A 601 -17.71 23.78 25.98
C CYS A 601 -18.57 24.80 25.26
N LEU A 602 -18.25 26.09 25.37
CA LEU A 602 -18.98 27.19 24.72
C LEU A 602 -18.85 27.15 23.18
N THR A 603 -17.67 26.80 22.67
CA THR A 603 -17.40 26.69 21.23
C THR A 603 -17.87 25.36 20.62
N GLY A 604 -18.29 24.41 21.46
CA GLY A 604 -18.77 23.09 21.03
C GLY A 604 -17.67 22.16 20.50
N ILE A 605 -16.40 22.39 20.87
CA ILE A 605 -15.32 21.39 20.69
C ILE A 605 -15.59 20.21 21.62
N THR A 606 -15.95 20.51 22.87
CA THR A 606 -16.15 19.53 23.92
C THR A 606 -17.62 19.55 24.36
N PRO A 607 -18.32 18.40 24.36
CA PRO A 607 -19.70 18.36 24.82
C PRO A 607 -19.75 18.56 26.33
N VAL A 608 -20.78 19.27 26.77
CA VAL A 608 -21.10 19.54 28.18
C VAL A 608 -21.54 18.24 28.87
N THR A 609 -21.16 18.04 30.15
CA THR A 609 -21.60 16.87 30.93
C THR A 609 -22.94 17.10 31.62
N ALA A 610 -23.13 18.26 32.26
CA ALA A 610 -24.41 18.69 32.85
C ALA A 610 -24.52 20.22 32.81
N GLY A 611 -25.72 20.76 33.05
CA GLY A 611 -26.03 22.19 32.80
C GLY A 611 -26.25 22.51 31.32
N ASP A 612 -26.28 23.79 30.98
CA ASP A 612 -26.36 24.30 29.60
C ASP A 612 -25.69 25.68 29.48
N ALA A 613 -25.46 26.16 28.26
CA ALA A 613 -25.10 27.55 27.99
C ALA A 613 -25.90 28.07 26.79
N LEU A 614 -26.46 29.27 26.92
CA LEU A 614 -27.20 29.95 25.87
C LEU A 614 -26.33 31.09 25.30
N ILE A 615 -26.05 31.05 24.01
CA ILE A 615 -25.36 32.13 23.30
C ILE A 615 -26.37 32.78 22.36
N TYR A 616 -26.70 34.06 22.60
CA TYR A 616 -27.79 34.76 21.91
C TYR A 616 -29.09 33.93 21.86
N GLY A 617 -29.45 33.30 22.99
CA GLY A 617 -30.63 32.44 23.13
C GLY A 617 -30.51 31.04 22.52
N CYS A 618 -29.41 30.71 21.84
CA CYS A 618 -29.16 29.39 21.28
C CYS A 618 -28.43 28.49 22.28
N SER A 619 -29.00 27.32 22.60
CA SER A 619 -28.39 26.32 23.49
C SER A 619 -27.19 25.62 22.84
N VAL A 620 -26.08 25.50 23.57
CA VAL A 620 -24.89 24.75 23.15
C VAL A 620 -25.12 23.24 23.14
N ARG A 621 -26.12 22.74 23.87
CA ARG A 621 -26.51 21.31 23.88
C ARG A 621 -27.35 20.91 22.68
N SER A 622 -28.10 21.85 22.10
CA SER A 622 -28.89 21.61 20.90
C SER A 622 -27.98 21.60 19.68
N SER A 623 -28.07 20.57 18.83
CA SER A 623 -27.38 20.51 17.53
C SER A 623 -27.72 21.71 16.65
N VAL A 624 -29.01 22.05 16.56
CA VAL A 624 -29.50 23.22 15.82
C VAL A 624 -29.01 24.52 16.45
N GLY A 625 -29.02 24.59 17.79
CA GLY A 625 -28.48 25.73 18.53
C GLY A 625 -27.00 25.94 18.22
N MET A 626 -26.17 24.91 18.36
CA MET A 626 -24.74 24.96 18.08
C MET A 626 -24.44 25.33 16.62
N SER A 627 -25.21 24.84 15.64
CA SER A 627 -25.07 25.26 14.24
C SER A 627 -25.33 26.76 14.06
N ASN A 628 -26.31 27.33 14.76
CA ASN A 628 -26.56 28.78 14.73
C ASN A 628 -25.46 29.57 15.46
N ILE A 629 -24.99 29.07 16.60
CA ILE A 629 -23.90 29.67 17.38
C ILE A 629 -22.64 29.81 16.52
N ARG A 630 -22.20 28.73 15.85
CA ARG A 630 -20.99 28.73 15.01
C ARG A 630 -21.04 29.75 13.86
N ARG A 631 -22.24 30.14 13.40
CA ARG A 631 -22.40 31.20 12.39
C ARG A 631 -22.16 32.60 12.95
N ILE A 632 -22.48 32.83 14.22
CA ILE A 632 -22.40 34.16 14.86
C ILE A 632 -21.16 34.36 15.74
N ILE A 633 -20.42 33.30 16.09
CA ILE A 633 -19.22 33.40 16.92
C ILE A 633 -17.92 33.41 16.10
N GLY A 634 -16.92 34.16 16.54
CA GLY A 634 -15.53 34.09 16.10
C GLY A 634 -14.70 33.38 17.16
N VAL A 635 -13.81 32.46 16.77
CA VAL A 635 -12.97 31.72 17.73
C VAL A 635 -11.52 31.78 17.31
N CYS A 636 -10.66 32.30 18.18
CA CYS A 636 -9.21 32.21 18.07
C CYS A 636 -8.70 31.24 19.16
N PRO A 637 -8.38 29.98 18.82
CA PRO A 637 -7.87 29.03 19.81
C PRO A 637 -6.44 29.38 20.24
N GLN A 638 -5.95 28.73 21.30
CA GLN A 638 -4.57 28.91 21.79
C GLN A 638 -3.50 28.58 20.72
N PHE A 639 -3.75 27.56 19.88
CA PHE A 639 -2.85 27.14 18.81
C PHE A 639 -3.18 27.85 17.49
N ASP A 640 -2.17 28.06 16.64
CA ASP A 640 -2.37 28.65 15.32
C ASP A 640 -3.03 27.65 14.35
N ILE A 641 -4.11 28.08 13.73
CA ILE A 641 -4.94 27.28 12.81
C ILE A 641 -4.53 27.48 11.35
N LEU A 642 -3.24 27.27 11.09
CA LEU A 642 -2.59 27.60 9.82
C LEU A 642 -1.97 26.38 9.14
N TRP A 643 -2.11 26.31 7.82
CA TRP A 643 -1.29 25.46 6.96
C TRP A 643 -0.06 26.23 6.51
N ASP A 644 1.12 25.77 6.88
CA ASP A 644 2.38 26.45 6.53
C ASP A 644 2.57 26.67 5.03
N ALA A 645 1.99 25.79 4.19
CA ALA A 645 2.08 25.90 2.73
C ALA A 645 1.11 26.93 2.12
N LEU A 646 0.07 27.38 2.82
CA LEU A 646 -0.91 28.38 2.35
C LEU A 646 -0.46 29.80 2.67
N SER A 647 -0.85 30.79 1.85
CA SER A 647 -0.55 32.21 2.13
C SER A 647 -1.56 32.81 3.12
N GLY A 648 -1.26 33.97 3.70
CA GLY A 648 -2.24 34.68 4.53
C GLY A 648 -3.56 34.94 3.79
N GLN A 649 -3.48 35.33 2.51
CA GLN A 649 -4.64 35.52 1.65
C GLN A 649 -5.42 34.20 1.41
N ASP A 650 -4.71 33.09 1.15
CA ASP A 650 -5.35 31.79 0.92
C ASP A 650 -6.15 31.34 2.16
N HIS A 651 -5.63 31.57 3.37
CA HIS A 651 -6.32 31.25 4.62
C HIS A 651 -7.61 32.04 4.79
N LEU A 652 -7.56 33.37 4.59
CA LEU A 652 -8.74 34.21 4.76
C LEU A 652 -9.81 33.87 3.72
N HIS A 653 -9.43 33.56 2.47
CA HIS A 653 -10.38 33.09 1.46
C HIS A 653 -11.03 31.76 1.85
N LEU A 654 -10.25 30.83 2.40
CA LEU A 654 -10.72 29.53 2.87
C LEU A 654 -11.74 29.70 4.01
N PHE A 655 -11.34 30.40 5.08
CA PHE A 655 -12.19 30.57 6.26
C PHE A 655 -13.41 31.47 6.01
N ALA A 656 -13.31 32.47 5.13
CA ALA A 656 -14.48 33.24 4.66
C ALA A 656 -15.48 32.36 3.90
N SER A 657 -14.98 31.42 3.10
CA SER A 657 -15.85 30.44 2.42
C SER A 657 -16.50 29.47 3.41
N ILE A 658 -15.76 29.01 4.42
CA ILE A 658 -16.28 28.11 5.47
C ILE A 658 -17.38 28.79 6.27
N LYS A 659 -17.16 30.05 6.66
CA LYS A 659 -18.11 30.88 7.39
C LYS A 659 -19.38 31.17 6.59
N GLY A 660 -19.31 31.08 5.26
CA GLY A 660 -20.44 31.25 4.35
C GLY A 660 -20.61 32.68 3.83
N LEU A 661 -19.54 33.47 3.73
CA LEU A 661 -19.63 34.77 3.08
C LEU A 661 -19.96 34.59 1.59
N PRO A 662 -20.79 35.47 1.00
CA PRO A 662 -21.06 35.45 -0.43
C PRO A 662 -19.77 35.49 -1.26
N PRO A 663 -19.61 34.66 -2.31
CA PRO A 663 -18.36 34.57 -3.07
C PRO A 663 -17.85 35.91 -3.62
N ALA A 664 -18.75 36.85 -3.93
CA ALA A 664 -18.42 38.19 -4.42
C ALA A 664 -17.72 39.06 -3.36
N SER A 665 -18.04 38.87 -2.07
CA SER A 665 -17.51 39.69 -0.96
C SER A 665 -16.26 39.10 -0.31
N ILE A 666 -15.92 37.83 -0.56
CA ILE A 666 -14.75 37.16 0.04
C ILE A 666 -13.44 37.92 -0.21
N ASN A 667 -13.21 38.38 -1.45
CA ASN A 667 -11.96 39.06 -1.79
C ASN A 667 -11.82 40.41 -1.06
N SER A 668 -12.89 41.19 -0.99
CA SER A 668 -12.86 42.51 -0.33
C SER A 668 -12.74 42.36 1.19
N VAL A 669 -13.45 41.39 1.78
CA VAL A 669 -13.35 41.08 3.22
C VAL A 669 -11.95 40.59 3.57
N ALA A 670 -11.36 39.68 2.79
CA ALA A 670 -10.00 39.20 3.04
C ALA A 670 -8.96 40.33 2.98
N GLN A 671 -9.06 41.23 2.00
CA GLN A 671 -8.17 42.40 1.90
C GLN A 671 -8.33 43.35 3.09
N LYS A 672 -9.58 43.63 3.49
CA LYS A 672 -9.88 44.45 4.67
C LYS A 672 -9.29 43.84 5.94
N SER A 673 -9.51 42.54 6.18
CA SER A 673 -8.98 41.85 7.35
C SER A 673 -7.45 41.82 7.38
N LEU A 674 -6.77 41.66 6.23
CA LEU A 674 -5.31 41.75 6.16
C LEU A 674 -4.78 43.14 6.52
N ALA A 675 -5.49 44.19 6.09
CA ALA A 675 -5.12 45.57 6.41
C ALA A 675 -5.28 45.87 7.90
N GLU A 676 -6.38 45.42 8.51
CA GLU A 676 -6.66 45.60 9.94
C GLU A 676 -5.60 44.94 10.83
N VAL A 677 -5.03 43.80 10.42
CA VAL A 677 -3.96 43.12 11.16
C VAL A 677 -2.54 43.45 10.67
N MET A 678 -2.39 44.45 9.79
CA MET A 678 -1.11 44.90 9.24
C MET A 678 -0.30 43.76 8.58
N LEU A 679 -0.96 42.93 7.77
CA LEU A 679 -0.35 41.83 7.00
C LEU A 679 -0.48 42.00 5.48
N THR A 680 -0.88 43.18 4.99
CA THR A 680 -1.11 43.46 3.56
C THR A 680 0.12 43.17 2.69
N GLU A 681 1.31 43.58 3.11
CA GLU A 681 2.56 43.36 2.36
C GLU A 681 2.96 41.88 2.33
N ALA A 682 2.65 41.14 3.39
CA ALA A 682 2.93 39.72 3.52
C ALA A 682 1.81 38.82 2.97
N ALA A 683 0.71 39.37 2.46
CA ALA A 683 -0.52 38.64 2.13
C ALA A 683 -0.32 37.39 1.24
N LYS A 684 0.61 37.48 0.28
CA LYS A 684 0.92 36.39 -0.67
C LYS A 684 2.07 35.48 -0.19
N ILE A 685 2.74 35.82 0.89
CA ILE A 685 3.80 35.03 1.51
C ILE A 685 3.16 33.85 2.26
N ARG A 686 3.83 32.70 2.24
CA ARG A 686 3.38 31.48 2.91
C ARG A 686 3.41 31.65 4.43
N ALA A 687 2.39 31.15 5.11
CA ALA A 687 2.27 31.22 6.57
C ALA A 687 3.43 30.53 7.28
N GLY A 688 4.08 29.53 6.67
CA GLY A 688 5.27 28.89 7.23
C GLY A 688 6.46 29.85 7.41
N SER A 689 6.52 30.95 6.66
CA SER A 689 7.56 31.98 6.77
C SER A 689 7.18 33.14 7.71
N TYR A 690 5.98 33.12 8.28
CA TYR A 690 5.53 34.14 9.22
C TYR A 690 6.22 33.96 10.59
N SER A 691 6.55 35.06 11.25
CA SER A 691 6.92 35.04 12.67
C SER A 691 5.72 34.60 13.53
N GLY A 692 5.97 34.15 14.77
CA GLY A 692 4.89 33.77 15.70
C GLY A 692 3.82 34.86 15.85
N GLY A 693 4.23 36.12 16.02
CA GLY A 693 3.29 37.26 16.08
C GLY A 693 2.51 37.49 14.78
N MET A 694 3.11 37.26 13.61
CA MET A 694 2.39 37.32 12.33
C MET A 694 1.37 36.18 12.19
N LYS A 695 1.72 34.96 12.62
CA LYS A 695 0.79 33.82 12.66
C LYS A 695 -0.39 34.10 13.59
N ARG A 696 -0.11 34.62 14.80
CA ARG A 696 -1.15 35.00 15.76
C ARG A 696 -2.09 36.08 15.22
N ARG A 697 -1.55 37.14 14.61
CA ARG A 697 -2.34 38.18 13.95
C ARG A 697 -3.23 37.63 12.83
N LEU A 698 -2.73 36.67 12.05
CA LEU A 698 -3.54 35.98 11.04
C LEU A 698 -4.65 35.12 11.67
N SER A 699 -4.36 34.39 12.76
CA SER A 699 -5.36 33.62 13.52
C SER A 699 -6.48 34.53 14.08
N VAL A 700 -6.13 35.71 14.58
CA VAL A 700 -7.10 36.73 15.02
C VAL A 700 -7.91 37.27 13.83
N ALA A 701 -7.29 37.57 12.70
CA ALA A 701 -8.00 37.99 11.50
C ALA A 701 -9.03 36.94 11.05
N ILE A 702 -8.66 35.66 11.09
CA ILE A 702 -9.56 34.54 10.78
C ILE A 702 -10.75 34.51 11.75
N ALA A 703 -10.53 34.72 13.04
CA ALA A 703 -11.59 34.74 14.04
C ALA A 703 -12.60 35.88 13.82
N LEU A 704 -12.16 37.02 13.29
CA LEU A 704 -13.00 38.20 13.01
C LEU A 704 -13.73 38.14 11.66
N ILE A 705 -13.47 37.12 10.83
CA ILE A 705 -14.13 36.96 9.53
C ILE A 705 -15.65 36.81 9.71
N GLY A 706 -16.38 37.53 8.86
CA GLY A 706 -17.85 37.48 8.85
C GLY A 706 -18.49 38.34 9.93
N ASP A 707 -17.70 39.20 10.61
CA ASP A 707 -18.15 40.18 11.60
C ASP A 707 -19.04 39.50 12.68
N PRO A 708 -18.41 38.61 13.49
CA PRO A 708 -19.10 37.83 14.49
C PRO A 708 -19.64 38.70 15.63
N LYS A 709 -20.80 38.32 16.17
CA LYS A 709 -21.45 38.98 17.31
C LYS A 709 -20.78 38.69 18.66
N LEU A 710 -19.98 37.63 18.72
CA LEU A 710 -19.23 37.23 19.91
C LEU A 710 -17.88 36.69 19.44
N VAL A 711 -16.80 37.20 20.01
CA VAL A 711 -15.44 36.73 19.72
C VAL A 711 -14.88 36.09 20.98
N ILE A 712 -14.44 34.84 20.87
CA ILE A 712 -13.78 34.11 21.93
C ILE A 712 -12.30 33.98 21.57
N LEU A 713 -11.44 34.55 22.41
CA LEU A 713 -10.00 34.53 22.24
C LEU A 713 -9.36 33.74 23.38
N ASP A 714 -8.77 32.60 23.06
CA ASP A 714 -8.05 31.77 24.02
C ASP A 714 -6.56 32.10 23.91
N GLU A 715 -6.03 32.82 24.90
CA GLU A 715 -4.64 33.32 24.98
C GLU A 715 -4.18 34.10 23.73
N PRO A 716 -4.84 35.22 23.35
CA PRO A 716 -4.55 35.98 22.12
C PRO A 716 -3.14 36.61 22.06
N VAL A 717 -2.45 36.76 23.19
CA VAL A 717 -1.20 37.52 23.34
C VAL A 717 0.03 36.66 23.63
N CYS A 718 -0.14 35.34 23.72
CA CYS A 718 0.93 34.39 24.05
C CYS A 718 1.75 33.93 22.85
#